data_AF-A0A0V1JHV5-F1
#
_entry.id   AF-A0A0V1JHV5-F1
#
_cell.length_a   1.000
_cell.length_b   1.000
_cell.length_c   1.000
_cell.angle_alpha   90.00
_cell.angle_beta   90.00
_cell.angle_gamma   90.00
#
_symmetry.space_group_name_H-M   'P 1'
#
loop_
_entity.id
_entity.type
_entity.pdbx_description
1 polymer ?
#
loop_
_entity_poly.entity_id
_entity_poly.type
_entity_poly.pdbx_seq_one_letter_code
_entity_poly.pdbx_strand_id
1 'polypeptide(L)'
;MFCQTADWFPLGTETFQKLKIYDLTWNIGKFPLNEYAACSFGGNIAILNGDAETRRKYVELYNPSGKFISKFNWKNDDLLYMNWTRAEDLICVQSSGKVSVYSPSGEEKLRNHFHMGKEALEMKIISCQSFHSFGNATGLAVLCKTLRFYLVNDVEQTKLWRTREVHGKSTIPSCWVVISKERQTKVICAFDNEIYVLSRELASEQIIPPFTTPVRKYTSVILSPDKEKLAFMSDESLVQICSSDFKIFHCEFFCTPYAMPCSFYWCTDFAIFVGEGNSYSLTGLVNDTMNFSCEDSSFAVCQEPDGLRIYSRNKHEFIRCVNKSAVEIFRVGSLSPAAFLVVAHAEYIANSYKAFEYIRLILDQLPDAIQTCIDAATHFFDPSVQKRLLLAASFGKSFVPTVEVDAYTNACRTLRILNAIREINFAMPISYLQLKSLTLPNLINRLIAREQYPLAVSCCRYLRLDSGIGVNRVVMHWASKIVRDKSISDERIVDRIKEKSTEFPDISFASIAEIAAQHKRMDLATKLLNYEKNLERQVFMLMKLNRNEKALSKAAQSKDPELIYSVILHLRESFEKISDLSLIMRNFPIPFTLYKSFVREINADNFRFLLEETDDFIGQALYHLKASNAPVFDITDKVETLQLAEKCFHLAKENFCVSQLCDNIKLLKFQEELAEKFNDSSSLVDCSLQETVEWLICANECNYVEMAKKEFKISDRQLCWWKMRAFAKASRWQDLENFAKHKKPPIGYLPFIQECMKYSNKEEAQKYFSKVTADDRLEALIILKNYESAANLAIQQRNEEALNRILSLCSINKLPEYDTILSLKKQWKKQKK
;
A
#
# COMPACT_ATOMS: atom_id res chain seq x y z
N MET A 1 -43.55 18.52 32.76
CA MET A 1 -44.06 17.18 33.12
C MET A 1 -43.27 16.15 32.32
N PHE A 2 -42.48 15.30 32.99
CA PHE A 2 -41.38 14.49 32.43
C PHE A 2 -41.80 13.05 32.08
N CYS A 3 -42.89 12.83 31.33
CA CYS A 3 -43.27 11.45 30.95
C CYS A 3 -42.61 11.03 29.64
N GLN A 4 -41.30 10.70 29.70
CA GLN A 4 -40.59 9.96 28.64
C GLN A 4 -40.52 8.45 28.92
N THR A 5 -41.11 8.00 30.03
CA THR A 5 -41.11 6.61 30.51
C THR A 5 -42.37 5.83 30.15
N ALA A 6 -43.32 6.41 29.41
CA ALA A 6 -44.60 5.77 29.10
C ALA A 6 -44.46 4.43 28.36
N ASP A 7 -43.37 4.26 27.60
CA ASP A 7 -43.08 3.05 26.83
C ASP A 7 -42.07 2.11 27.52
N TRP A 8 -41.72 2.37 28.78
CA TRP A 8 -40.75 1.59 29.54
C TRP A 8 -41.47 0.56 30.41
N PHE A 9 -40.96 -0.66 30.42
CA PHE A 9 -41.47 -1.72 31.27
C PHE A 9 -40.31 -2.45 31.97
N PRO A 10 -40.44 -2.75 33.27
CA PRO A 10 -39.44 -3.50 34.01
C PRO A 10 -39.49 -4.99 33.65
N LEU A 11 -38.34 -5.64 33.62
CA LEU A 11 -38.19 -7.09 33.46
C LEU A 11 -37.06 -7.55 34.38
N GLY A 12 -37.40 -8.04 35.58
CA GLY A 12 -36.43 -8.28 36.64
C GLY A 12 -35.72 -7.00 37.07
N THR A 13 -34.38 -7.03 37.05
CA THR A 13 -33.53 -5.90 37.44
C THR A 13 -33.35 -4.86 36.34
N GLU A 14 -33.66 -5.21 35.09
CA GLU A 14 -33.42 -4.36 33.92
C GLU A 14 -34.73 -3.71 33.45
N THR A 15 -34.61 -2.56 32.78
CA THR A 15 -35.76 -1.85 32.20
C THR A 15 -35.69 -1.96 30.69
N PHE A 16 -36.79 -2.36 30.04
CA PHE A 16 -36.90 -2.48 28.60
C PHE A 16 -37.81 -1.39 28.03
N GLN A 17 -37.63 -1.12 26.73
CA GLN A 17 -38.46 -0.20 25.98
C GLN A 17 -38.82 -0.81 24.64
N LYS A 18 -40.09 -0.68 24.25
CA LYS A 18 -40.58 -1.00 22.91
C LYS A 18 -40.70 0.29 22.10
N LEU A 19 -39.88 0.44 21.06
CA LEU A 19 -39.84 1.62 20.19
C LEU A 19 -40.43 1.31 18.82
N LYS A 20 -41.31 2.19 18.32
CA LYS A 20 -41.70 2.20 16.92
C LYS A 20 -40.67 3.01 16.11
N ILE A 21 -40.04 2.37 15.14
CA ILE A 21 -38.97 2.97 14.31
C ILE A 21 -39.54 3.56 13.02
N TYR A 22 -40.24 2.75 12.22
CA TYR A 22 -40.86 3.18 10.96
C TYR A 22 -42.27 2.60 10.82
N ASP A 23 -43.10 3.36 10.11
CA ASP A 23 -44.31 2.84 9.46
C ASP A 23 -43.91 2.22 8.13
N LEU A 24 -44.22 0.93 7.98
CA LEU A 24 -43.85 0.13 6.82
C LEU A 24 -44.93 0.26 5.74
N THR A 25 -44.50 0.49 4.51
CA THR A 25 -45.39 0.71 3.35
C THR A 25 -45.24 -0.37 2.28
N TRP A 26 -44.63 -1.51 2.61
CA TRP A 26 -44.49 -2.64 1.69
C TRP A 26 -45.79 -3.40 1.48
N ASN A 27 -45.98 -3.92 0.27
CA ASN A 27 -47.14 -4.73 -0.11
C ASN A 27 -46.88 -6.23 0.14
N ILE A 28 -46.61 -6.60 1.38
CA ILE A 28 -46.44 -8.00 1.77
C ILE A 28 -47.77 -8.51 2.32
N GLY A 29 -48.33 -9.55 1.68
CA GLY A 29 -49.56 -10.20 2.11
C GLY A 29 -49.40 -10.83 3.49
N LYS A 30 -48.65 -11.93 3.60
CA LYS A 30 -48.33 -12.60 4.87
C LYS A 30 -46.83 -12.83 4.92
N PHE A 31 -46.20 -12.66 6.09
CA PHE A 31 -44.80 -13.06 6.24
C PHE A 31 -44.70 -14.57 6.14
N PRO A 32 -43.94 -15.11 5.18
CA PRO A 32 -43.75 -16.54 5.11
C PRO A 32 -42.84 -16.97 6.28
N LEU A 33 -43.33 -17.90 7.11
CA LEU A 33 -42.55 -18.45 8.22
C LEU A 33 -41.30 -19.14 7.65
N ASN A 34 -40.12 -18.76 8.16
CA ASN A 34 -38.82 -19.32 7.79
C ASN A 34 -38.34 -19.05 6.35
N GLU A 35 -39.02 -18.18 5.59
CA GLU A 35 -38.61 -17.80 4.22
C GLU A 35 -38.17 -16.34 4.12
N TYR A 36 -37.68 -15.77 5.22
CA TYR A 36 -37.11 -14.42 5.27
C TYR A 36 -35.70 -14.44 5.88
N ALA A 37 -34.92 -13.42 5.55
CA ALA A 37 -33.65 -13.12 6.19
C ALA A 37 -33.55 -11.62 6.45
N ALA A 38 -33.48 -11.23 7.72
CA ALA A 38 -33.27 -9.85 8.14
C ALA A 38 -31.82 -9.65 8.56
N CYS A 39 -31.16 -8.62 8.01
CA CYS A 39 -29.77 -8.33 8.31
C CYS A 39 -29.62 -7.56 9.64
N SER A 40 -28.68 -8.00 10.49
CA SER A 40 -28.32 -7.28 11.71
C SER A 40 -27.73 -5.89 11.43
N PHE A 41 -27.70 -5.05 12.46
CA PHE A 41 -27.30 -3.65 12.46
C PHE A 41 -28.17 -2.80 11.53
N GLY A 42 -29.49 -3.02 11.55
CA GLY A 42 -30.43 -2.26 10.70
C GLY A 42 -30.18 -2.43 9.20
N GLY A 43 -29.78 -3.64 8.80
CA GLY A 43 -29.50 -4.01 7.42
C GLY A 43 -30.76 -4.29 6.58
N ASN A 44 -30.59 -4.60 5.29
CA ASN A 44 -31.71 -4.93 4.40
C ASN A 44 -32.40 -6.25 4.80
N ILE A 45 -33.61 -6.45 4.27
CA ILE A 45 -34.47 -7.61 4.51
C ILE A 45 -34.67 -8.32 3.18
N ALA A 46 -34.41 -9.62 3.13
CA ALA A 46 -34.67 -10.48 1.99
C ALA A 46 -35.88 -11.36 2.30
N ILE A 47 -36.79 -11.49 1.34
CA ILE A 47 -37.98 -12.32 1.46
C ILE A 47 -38.04 -13.20 0.22
N LEU A 48 -38.13 -14.51 0.42
CA LEU A 48 -38.39 -15.47 -0.64
C LEU A 48 -39.89 -15.55 -0.83
N ASN A 49 -40.32 -15.26 -2.05
CA ASN A 49 -41.72 -15.34 -2.47
C ASN A 49 -41.83 -16.31 -3.64
N GLY A 50 -42.98 -16.97 -3.76
CA GLY A 50 -43.32 -17.85 -4.87
C GLY A 50 -44.43 -17.25 -5.71
N ASP A 51 -44.27 -17.29 -7.04
CA ASP A 51 -45.38 -17.00 -7.95
C ASP A 51 -46.24 -18.27 -8.11
N ALA A 52 -47.50 -18.19 -7.71
CA ALA A 52 -48.45 -19.30 -7.76
C ALA A 52 -48.75 -19.75 -9.20
N GLU A 53 -48.68 -18.83 -10.18
CA GLU A 53 -48.99 -19.13 -11.58
C GLU A 53 -47.81 -19.76 -12.31
N THR A 54 -46.60 -19.24 -12.11
CA THR A 54 -45.40 -19.70 -12.83
C THR A 54 -44.60 -20.76 -12.07
N ARG A 55 -44.95 -21.05 -10.80
CA ARG A 55 -44.19 -21.89 -9.85
C ARG A 55 -42.73 -21.44 -9.68
N ARG A 56 -42.37 -20.23 -10.12
CA ARG A 56 -41.01 -19.70 -9.98
C ARG A 56 -40.88 -18.99 -8.64
N LYS A 57 -39.82 -19.32 -7.91
CA LYS A 57 -39.44 -18.59 -6.70
C LYS A 57 -38.61 -17.36 -7.08
N TYR A 58 -38.75 -16.30 -6.31
CA TYR A 58 -37.96 -15.08 -6.46
C TYR A 58 -37.67 -14.48 -5.09
N VAL A 59 -36.56 -13.76 -4.98
CA VAL A 59 -36.18 -13.06 -3.76
C VAL A 59 -36.41 -11.57 -3.97
N GLU A 60 -37.15 -10.98 -3.05
CA GLU A 60 -37.36 -9.53 -2.97
C GLU A 60 -36.52 -8.94 -1.84
N LEU A 61 -35.83 -7.85 -2.15
CA LEU A 61 -35.02 -7.11 -1.19
C LEU A 61 -35.74 -5.82 -0.81
N TYR A 62 -35.87 -5.60 0.48
CA TYR A 62 -36.47 -4.40 1.07
C TYR A 62 -35.47 -3.74 2.01
N ASN A 63 -35.54 -2.42 2.12
CA ASN A 63 -34.83 -1.72 3.19
C ASN A 63 -35.61 -1.85 4.52
N PRO A 64 -35.02 -1.47 5.67
CA PRO A 64 -35.71 -1.47 6.96
C PRO A 64 -36.97 -0.62 7.09
N SER A 65 -37.24 0.30 6.16
CA SER A 65 -38.48 1.11 6.14
C SER A 65 -39.57 0.53 5.24
N GLY A 66 -39.33 -0.65 4.64
CA GLY A 66 -40.29 -1.32 3.77
C GLY A 66 -40.25 -0.82 2.32
N LYS A 67 -39.28 0.01 1.93
CA LYS A 67 -39.07 0.39 0.54
C LYS A 67 -38.43 -0.76 -0.23
N PHE A 68 -39.05 -1.13 -1.34
CA PHE A 68 -38.52 -2.10 -2.29
C PHE A 68 -37.18 -1.63 -2.90
N ILE A 69 -36.20 -2.53 -2.94
CA ILE A 69 -34.86 -2.28 -3.52
C ILE A 69 -34.75 -2.98 -4.87
N SER A 70 -34.88 -4.31 -4.88
CA SER A 70 -34.75 -5.11 -6.09
C SER A 70 -35.42 -6.47 -5.94
N LYS A 71 -35.61 -7.14 -7.09
CA LYS A 71 -36.17 -8.47 -7.21
C LYS A 71 -35.34 -9.27 -8.19
N PHE A 72 -34.97 -10.49 -7.82
CA PHE A 72 -34.29 -11.41 -8.71
C PHE A 72 -34.92 -12.80 -8.66
N ASN A 73 -34.98 -13.46 -9.81
CA ASN A 73 -35.56 -14.79 -9.93
C ASN A 73 -34.60 -15.83 -9.37
N TRP A 74 -35.12 -16.68 -8.50
CA TRP A 74 -34.38 -17.80 -7.93
C TRP A 74 -34.54 -19.02 -8.84
N LYS A 75 -33.49 -19.36 -9.58
CA LYS A 75 -33.55 -20.37 -10.66
C LYS A 75 -33.57 -21.83 -10.16
N ASN A 76 -33.21 -22.09 -8.91
CA ASN A 76 -33.03 -23.44 -8.38
C ASN A 76 -34.07 -23.76 -7.32
N ASP A 77 -34.85 -24.83 -7.42
CA ASP A 77 -35.95 -25.06 -6.46
C ASP A 77 -35.50 -25.43 -5.02
N ASP A 78 -34.20 -25.67 -4.82
CA ASP A 78 -33.57 -26.23 -3.62
C ASP A 78 -32.96 -25.18 -2.65
N LEU A 79 -33.57 -24.01 -2.46
CA LEU A 79 -33.08 -23.04 -1.46
C LEU A 79 -33.34 -23.55 -0.03
N LEU A 80 -32.28 -23.81 0.73
CA LEU A 80 -32.36 -24.34 2.08
C LEU A 80 -32.28 -23.25 3.15
N TYR A 81 -31.43 -22.23 2.93
CA TYR A 81 -31.16 -21.21 3.94
C TYR A 81 -30.77 -19.88 3.29
N MET A 82 -31.24 -18.78 3.89
CA MET A 82 -30.84 -17.43 3.54
C MET A 82 -30.40 -16.70 4.80
N ASN A 83 -29.27 -16.00 4.72
CA ASN A 83 -28.91 -15.03 5.76
C ASN A 83 -27.97 -13.96 5.22
N TRP A 84 -27.89 -12.84 5.92
CA TRP A 84 -26.99 -11.75 5.59
C TRP A 84 -25.67 -11.87 6.34
N THR A 85 -24.60 -11.45 5.68
CA THR A 85 -23.32 -11.21 6.35
C THR A 85 -23.34 -9.87 7.09
N ARG A 86 -22.37 -9.70 8.00
CA ARG A 86 -22.09 -8.39 8.60
C ARG A 86 -21.73 -7.30 7.60
N ALA A 87 -21.24 -7.67 6.41
CA ALA A 87 -20.95 -6.75 5.31
C ALA A 87 -22.19 -6.37 4.47
N GLU A 88 -23.40 -6.80 4.87
CA GLU A 88 -24.66 -6.64 4.11
C GLU A 88 -24.69 -7.38 2.78
N ASP A 89 -23.96 -8.50 2.65
CA ASP A 89 -24.10 -9.41 1.51
C ASP A 89 -25.07 -10.55 1.85
N LEU A 90 -26.00 -10.85 0.95
CA LEU A 90 -26.97 -11.92 1.13
C LEU A 90 -26.36 -13.25 0.71
N ILE A 91 -26.34 -14.21 1.61
CA ILE A 91 -25.94 -15.59 1.37
C ILE A 91 -27.19 -16.44 1.16
N CYS A 92 -27.22 -17.18 0.06
CA CYS A 92 -28.23 -18.18 -0.24
C CYS A 92 -27.57 -19.56 -0.36
N VAL A 93 -28.00 -20.52 0.46
CA VAL A 93 -27.42 -21.87 0.53
C VAL A 93 -28.40 -22.87 -0.06
N GLN A 94 -27.92 -23.68 -1.00
CA GLN A 94 -28.70 -24.72 -1.67
C GLN A 94 -28.60 -26.06 -0.93
N SER A 95 -29.57 -26.95 -1.15
CA SER A 95 -29.55 -28.33 -0.61
C SER A 95 -28.28 -29.10 -1.01
N SER A 96 -27.67 -28.77 -2.15
CA SER A 96 -26.42 -29.33 -2.66
C SER A 96 -25.16 -28.78 -1.98
N GLY A 97 -25.29 -27.82 -1.05
CA GLY A 97 -24.15 -27.15 -0.43
C GLY A 97 -23.42 -26.15 -1.29
N LYS A 98 -23.98 -25.78 -2.45
CA LYS A 98 -23.59 -24.57 -3.17
C LYS A 98 -24.05 -23.33 -2.42
N VAL A 99 -23.12 -22.40 -2.20
CA VAL A 99 -23.36 -21.12 -1.55
C VAL A 99 -23.23 -20.01 -2.58
N SER A 100 -24.31 -19.26 -2.77
CA SER A 100 -24.37 -18.10 -3.66
C SER A 100 -24.42 -16.81 -2.83
N VAL A 101 -23.61 -15.82 -3.22
CA VAL A 101 -23.50 -14.53 -2.52
C VAL A 101 -23.98 -13.41 -3.42
N TYR A 102 -24.88 -12.58 -2.91
CA TYR A 102 -25.47 -11.43 -3.60
C TYR A 102 -25.13 -10.12 -2.87
N SER A 103 -24.95 -9.04 -3.61
CA SER A 103 -24.82 -7.69 -3.05
C SER A 103 -26.14 -7.24 -2.39
N PRO A 104 -26.12 -6.18 -1.56
CA PRO A 104 -27.35 -5.61 -1.02
C PRO A 104 -28.29 -5.02 -2.09
N SER A 105 -27.83 -4.81 -3.32
CA SER A 105 -28.65 -4.44 -4.48
C SER A 105 -29.22 -5.64 -5.25
N GLY A 106 -28.85 -6.87 -4.90
CA GLY A 106 -29.28 -8.10 -5.57
C GLY A 106 -28.41 -8.52 -6.75
N GLU A 107 -27.23 -7.93 -6.93
CA GLU A 107 -26.26 -8.34 -7.95
C GLU A 107 -25.46 -9.57 -7.49
N GLU A 108 -25.33 -10.57 -8.35
CA GLU A 108 -24.62 -11.82 -8.03
C GLU A 108 -23.10 -11.61 -7.98
N LYS A 109 -22.48 -11.86 -6.80
CA LYS A 109 -21.02 -11.82 -6.63
C LYS A 109 -20.40 -13.17 -6.98
N LEU A 110 -20.29 -13.45 -8.28
CA LEU A 110 -19.79 -14.75 -8.79
C LEU A 110 -18.45 -15.20 -8.19
N ARG A 111 -17.52 -14.27 -7.92
CA ARG A 111 -16.21 -14.59 -7.31
C ARG A 111 -16.29 -15.13 -5.88
N ASN A 112 -17.39 -14.86 -5.19
CA ASN A 112 -17.62 -15.24 -3.80
C ASN A 112 -18.49 -16.49 -3.69
N HIS A 113 -18.77 -17.18 -4.80
CA HIS A 113 -19.50 -18.44 -4.78
C HIS A 113 -18.56 -19.58 -4.38
N PHE A 114 -19.00 -20.44 -3.48
CA PHE A 114 -18.22 -21.58 -3.01
C PHE A 114 -19.12 -22.77 -2.66
N HIS A 115 -18.50 -23.90 -2.38
CA HIS A 115 -19.18 -25.14 -2.01
C HIS A 115 -18.71 -25.60 -0.63
N MET A 116 -19.62 -26.17 0.16
CA MET A 116 -19.34 -26.70 1.50
C MET A 116 -18.68 -28.09 1.50
N GLY A 117 -17.86 -28.39 0.48
CA GLY A 117 -17.15 -29.66 0.31
C GLY A 117 -17.83 -30.65 -0.63
N LYS A 118 -17.09 -31.69 -1.04
CA LYS A 118 -17.57 -32.73 -1.98
C LYS A 118 -18.68 -33.59 -1.37
N GLU A 119 -18.57 -33.88 -0.08
CA GLU A 119 -19.58 -34.69 0.63
C GLU A 119 -20.94 -33.98 0.68
N ALA A 120 -20.97 -32.67 0.87
CA ALA A 120 -22.21 -31.88 0.82
C ALA A 120 -22.84 -31.89 -0.58
N LEU A 121 -22.03 -31.89 -1.64
CA LEU A 121 -22.47 -31.98 -3.03
C LEU A 121 -23.10 -33.34 -3.35
N GLU A 122 -22.48 -34.42 -2.91
CA GLU A 122 -22.94 -35.80 -3.19
C GLU A 122 -24.12 -36.21 -2.30
N MET A 123 -24.06 -35.91 -1.00
CA MET A 123 -25.00 -36.41 0.01
C MET A 123 -26.08 -35.41 0.40
N LYS A 124 -26.00 -34.15 -0.06
CA LYS A 124 -26.86 -33.02 0.32
C LYS A 124 -26.75 -32.62 1.80
N ILE A 125 -27.22 -31.41 2.09
CA ILE A 125 -27.26 -30.79 3.41
C ILE A 125 -28.66 -30.92 4.02
N ILE A 126 -28.73 -31.08 5.34
CA ILE A 126 -29.96 -31.10 6.15
C ILE A 126 -30.30 -29.69 6.66
N SER A 127 -29.35 -29.05 7.33
CA SER A 127 -29.56 -27.76 7.98
C SER A 127 -28.33 -26.88 7.91
N CYS A 128 -28.53 -25.57 8.01
CA CYS A 128 -27.49 -24.56 7.90
C CYS A 128 -27.71 -23.46 8.93
N GLN A 129 -26.62 -22.89 9.45
CA GLN A 129 -26.67 -21.76 10.39
C GLN A 129 -25.46 -20.86 10.14
N SER A 130 -25.68 -19.55 10.06
CA SER A 130 -24.59 -18.57 10.11
C SER A 130 -24.27 -18.21 11.56
N PHE A 131 -23.01 -17.84 11.81
CA PHE A 131 -22.55 -17.46 13.14
C PHE A 131 -21.50 -16.35 13.07
N HIS A 132 -21.29 -15.67 14.19
CA HIS A 132 -20.29 -14.61 14.31
C HIS A 132 -18.94 -15.18 14.72
N SER A 133 -17.98 -15.15 13.80
CA SER A 133 -16.62 -15.66 14.01
C SER A 133 -15.72 -14.64 14.73
N PHE A 134 -14.49 -15.05 15.06
CA PHE A 134 -13.46 -14.16 15.60
C PHE A 134 -13.08 -13.08 14.56
N GLY A 135 -12.86 -11.83 15.00
CA GLY A 135 -12.48 -10.73 14.10
C GLY A 135 -13.65 -10.10 13.35
N ASN A 136 -14.88 -10.20 13.85
CA ASN A 136 -16.10 -9.62 13.25
C ASN A 136 -16.49 -10.21 11.87
N ALA A 137 -15.94 -11.36 11.47
CA ALA A 137 -16.33 -12.07 10.27
C ALA A 137 -17.65 -12.86 10.44
N THR A 138 -18.32 -13.14 9.32
CA THR A 138 -19.49 -14.02 9.28
C THR A 138 -19.06 -15.42 8.87
N GLY A 139 -19.28 -16.40 9.74
CA GLY A 139 -19.06 -17.81 9.46
C GLY A 139 -20.35 -18.52 9.03
N LEU A 140 -20.19 -19.64 8.35
CA LEU A 140 -21.27 -20.51 7.89
C LEU A 140 -20.99 -21.95 8.30
N ALA A 141 -21.95 -22.60 8.95
CA ALA A 141 -21.90 -24.00 9.31
C ALA A 141 -23.04 -24.76 8.67
N VAL A 142 -22.76 -25.98 8.19
CA VAL A 142 -23.75 -26.86 7.58
C VAL A 142 -23.66 -28.27 8.15
N LEU A 143 -24.80 -28.91 8.29
CA LEU A 143 -24.95 -30.31 8.68
C LEU A 143 -25.31 -31.15 7.45
N CYS A 144 -24.43 -32.07 7.06
CA CYS A 144 -24.67 -32.98 5.94
C CYS A 144 -25.58 -34.14 6.34
N LYS A 145 -26.18 -34.84 5.35
CA LYS A 145 -26.96 -36.07 5.62
C LYS A 145 -26.18 -37.20 6.29
N THR A 146 -24.86 -37.15 6.19
CA THR A 146 -23.93 -38.04 6.87
C THR A 146 -23.70 -37.69 8.35
N LEU A 147 -24.47 -36.73 8.90
CA LEU A 147 -24.39 -36.25 10.29
C LEU A 147 -23.07 -35.55 10.64
N ARG A 148 -22.29 -35.16 9.63
CA ARG A 148 -21.04 -34.41 9.79
C ARG A 148 -21.27 -32.91 9.60
N PHE A 149 -20.58 -32.10 10.41
CA PHE A 149 -20.58 -30.65 10.27
C PHE A 149 -19.40 -30.17 9.43
N TYR A 150 -19.70 -29.29 8.48
CA TYR A 150 -18.72 -28.54 7.70
C TYR A 150 -18.86 -27.05 8.01
N LEU A 151 -17.74 -26.39 8.25
CA LEU A 151 -17.72 -24.99 8.67
C LEU A 151 -16.73 -24.17 7.85
N VAL A 152 -17.13 -22.93 7.62
CA VAL A 152 -16.29 -21.85 7.09
C VAL A 152 -16.35 -20.73 8.11
N ASN A 153 -15.20 -20.33 8.65
CA ASN A 153 -15.15 -19.30 9.70
C ASN A 153 -15.33 -17.88 9.13
N ASP A 154 -15.07 -17.68 7.84
CA ASP A 154 -15.26 -16.42 7.15
C ASP A 154 -15.70 -16.68 5.71
N VAL A 155 -16.87 -16.17 5.34
CA VAL A 155 -17.45 -16.30 4.01
C VAL A 155 -16.62 -15.57 2.95
N GLU A 156 -15.86 -14.53 3.31
CA GLU A 156 -14.93 -13.87 2.39
C GLU A 156 -13.64 -14.68 2.16
N GLN A 157 -13.17 -15.37 3.21
CA GLN A 157 -11.99 -16.23 3.17
C GLN A 157 -12.38 -17.69 3.37
N THR A 158 -12.79 -18.35 2.27
CA THR A 158 -13.38 -19.69 2.29
C THR A 158 -12.36 -20.78 2.64
N LYS A 159 -12.05 -20.93 3.92
CA LYS A 159 -11.26 -22.05 4.48
C LYS A 159 -12.21 -23.05 5.13
N LEU A 160 -12.54 -24.09 4.37
CA LEU A 160 -13.42 -25.17 4.82
C LEU A 160 -12.69 -26.10 5.80
N TRP A 161 -13.36 -26.45 6.89
CA TRP A 161 -12.94 -27.51 7.79
C TRP A 161 -14.15 -28.30 8.29
N ARG A 162 -13.91 -29.47 8.88
CA ARG A 162 -14.96 -30.38 9.35
C ARG A 162 -14.77 -30.75 10.81
N THR A 163 -15.86 -31.02 11.51
CA THR A 163 -15.81 -31.59 12.87
C THR A 163 -15.55 -33.10 12.83
N ARG A 164 -15.17 -33.67 13.97
CA ARG A 164 -15.21 -35.13 14.17
C ARG A 164 -16.65 -35.62 14.33
N GLU A 165 -16.87 -36.91 14.06
CA GLU A 165 -18.16 -37.59 14.23
C GLU A 165 -18.44 -37.85 15.71
N VAL A 166 -19.73 -37.91 16.06
CA VAL A 166 -20.18 -38.41 17.35
C VAL A 166 -20.32 -39.93 17.25
N HIS A 167 -19.50 -40.65 18.00
CA HIS A 167 -19.53 -42.12 17.98
C HIS A 167 -20.85 -42.65 18.58
N GLY A 168 -21.45 -43.64 17.92
CA GLY A 168 -22.63 -44.36 18.43
C GLY A 168 -23.99 -43.70 18.18
N LYS A 169 -24.06 -42.57 17.46
CA LYS A 169 -25.33 -41.93 17.07
C LYS A 169 -25.56 -42.01 15.57
N SER A 170 -26.73 -42.52 15.17
CA SER A 170 -27.17 -42.63 13.78
C SER A 170 -28.37 -41.75 13.44
N THR A 171 -28.90 -41.02 14.42
CA THR A 171 -30.04 -40.11 14.27
C THR A 171 -29.58 -38.68 14.02
N ILE A 172 -30.44 -37.85 13.42
CA ILE A 172 -30.15 -36.43 13.19
C ILE A 172 -30.18 -35.69 14.55
N PRO A 173 -29.22 -34.78 14.83
CA PRO A 173 -29.26 -33.93 16.02
C PRO A 173 -30.60 -33.19 16.12
N SER A 174 -31.19 -33.15 17.32
CA SER A 174 -32.47 -32.48 17.54
C SER A 174 -32.34 -30.96 17.42
N CYS A 175 -31.24 -30.41 17.93
CA CYS A 175 -30.86 -29.02 17.74
C CYS A 175 -29.35 -28.83 17.84
N TRP A 176 -28.82 -27.74 17.29
CA TRP A 176 -27.40 -27.42 17.37
C TRP A 176 -27.15 -25.91 17.24
N VAL A 177 -26.01 -25.46 17.74
CA VAL A 177 -25.53 -24.07 17.63
C VAL A 177 -24.00 -24.04 17.52
N VAL A 178 -23.47 -23.02 16.83
CA VAL A 178 -22.02 -22.79 16.75
C VAL A 178 -21.59 -21.71 17.74
N ILE A 179 -20.56 -22.01 18.52
CA ILE A 179 -19.90 -21.04 19.39
C ILE A 179 -18.51 -20.74 18.84
N SER A 180 -18.18 -19.46 18.69
CA SER A 180 -16.84 -19.02 18.30
C SER A 180 -16.30 -17.99 19.29
N LYS A 181 -15.42 -18.43 20.20
CA LYS A 181 -14.78 -17.62 21.26
C LYS A 181 -13.26 -17.83 21.20
N GLU A 182 -12.47 -16.76 21.39
CA GLU A 182 -11.00 -16.84 21.52
C GLU A 182 -10.27 -17.65 20.42
N ARG A 183 -10.68 -17.47 19.15
CA ARG A 183 -10.19 -18.19 17.96
C ARG A 183 -10.50 -19.70 17.92
N GLN A 184 -11.24 -20.24 18.88
CA GLN A 184 -11.79 -21.58 18.83
C GLN A 184 -13.25 -21.54 18.38
N THR A 185 -13.57 -22.32 17.35
CA THR A 185 -14.94 -22.53 16.89
C THR A 185 -15.35 -23.96 17.23
N LYS A 186 -16.44 -24.09 18.00
CA LYS A 186 -17.00 -25.35 18.47
C LYS A 186 -18.47 -25.44 18.03
N VAL A 187 -18.94 -26.65 17.75
CA VAL A 187 -20.35 -26.92 17.49
C VAL A 187 -20.92 -27.64 18.69
N ILE A 188 -22.02 -27.14 19.23
CA ILE A 188 -22.78 -27.79 20.27
C ILE A 188 -24.00 -28.41 19.61
N CYS A 189 -24.21 -29.70 19.82
CA CYS A 189 -25.35 -30.42 19.27
C CYS A 189 -26.00 -31.27 20.35
N ALA A 190 -27.33 -31.36 20.33
CA ALA A 190 -28.09 -32.20 21.23
C ALA A 190 -28.68 -33.39 20.44
N PHE A 191 -28.62 -34.57 21.03
CA PHE A 191 -29.34 -35.75 20.58
C PHE A 191 -30.33 -36.11 21.68
N ASP A 192 -31.59 -35.74 21.47
CA ASP A 192 -32.64 -35.81 22.49
C ASP A 192 -32.24 -34.99 23.73
N ASN A 193 -31.85 -35.61 24.84
CA ASN A 193 -31.40 -34.92 26.06
C ASN A 193 -29.87 -34.88 26.22
N GLU A 194 -29.11 -35.59 25.40
CA GLU A 194 -27.65 -35.67 25.51
C GLU A 194 -26.99 -34.55 24.70
N ILE A 195 -26.08 -33.79 25.34
CA ILE A 195 -25.38 -32.66 24.74
C ILE A 195 -23.95 -33.06 24.41
N TYR A 196 -23.51 -32.76 23.19
CA TYR A 196 -22.16 -33.00 22.71
C TYR A 196 -21.51 -31.72 22.21
N VAL A 197 -20.22 -31.59 22.49
CA VAL A 197 -19.37 -30.51 21.97
C VAL A 197 -18.38 -31.08 20.97
N LEU A 198 -18.41 -30.51 19.77
CA LEU A 198 -17.58 -30.90 18.64
C LEU A 198 -16.57 -29.80 18.33
N SER A 199 -15.33 -30.21 18.05
CA SER A 199 -14.28 -29.31 17.62
C SER A 199 -13.53 -29.90 16.41
N ARG A 200 -12.58 -29.15 15.87
CA ARG A 200 -11.73 -29.60 14.76
C ARG A 200 -10.71 -30.67 15.18
N GLU A 201 -10.12 -30.49 16.35
CA GLU A 201 -8.93 -31.26 16.78
C GLU A 201 -9.24 -32.26 17.89
N LEU A 202 -10.13 -31.92 18.84
CA LEU A 202 -10.49 -32.80 19.95
C LEU A 202 -11.57 -33.79 19.53
N ALA A 203 -11.62 -34.92 20.22
CA ALA A 203 -12.71 -35.89 20.08
C ALA A 203 -14.05 -35.27 20.48
N SER A 204 -15.16 -35.86 20.03
CA SER A 204 -16.50 -35.46 20.48
C SER A 204 -16.64 -35.75 21.98
N GLU A 205 -16.94 -34.72 22.77
CA GLU A 205 -17.12 -34.85 24.21
C GLU A 205 -18.61 -34.73 24.56
N GLN A 206 -19.11 -35.68 25.35
CA GLN A 206 -20.45 -35.57 25.94
C GLN A 206 -20.35 -34.70 27.19
N ILE A 207 -21.24 -33.71 27.30
CA ILE A 207 -21.32 -32.82 28.45
C ILE A 207 -22.61 -33.07 29.20
N ILE A 208 -22.52 -33.15 30.52
CA ILE A 208 -23.67 -33.17 31.42
C ILE A 208 -23.92 -31.71 31.83
N PRO A 209 -25.00 -31.07 31.36
CA PRO A 209 -25.28 -29.70 31.73
C PRO A 209 -25.69 -29.59 33.21
N PRO A 210 -25.48 -28.42 33.84
CA PRO A 210 -25.78 -28.20 35.26
C PRO A 210 -27.27 -27.94 35.50
N PHE A 211 -28.16 -28.65 34.80
CA PHE A 211 -29.60 -28.46 34.91
C PHE A 211 -30.20 -29.31 36.02
N THR A 212 -31.11 -28.70 36.78
CA THR A 212 -31.83 -29.33 37.88
C THR A 212 -32.97 -30.21 37.39
N THR A 213 -33.72 -29.75 36.40
CA THR A 213 -34.89 -30.46 35.87
C THR A 213 -34.48 -31.29 34.65
N PRO A 214 -34.65 -32.63 34.69
CA PRO A 214 -34.39 -33.48 33.54
C PRO A 214 -35.46 -33.27 32.47
N VAL A 215 -35.05 -33.26 31.21
CA VAL A 215 -35.95 -33.16 30.06
C VAL A 215 -35.80 -34.36 29.15
N ARG A 216 -36.86 -34.66 28.38
CA ARG A 216 -36.86 -35.74 27.41
C ARG A 216 -36.05 -35.40 26.17
N LYS A 217 -36.28 -34.21 25.60
CA LYS A 217 -35.65 -33.78 24.35
C LYS A 217 -35.50 -32.27 24.27
N TYR A 218 -34.32 -31.82 23.86
CA TYR A 218 -34.08 -30.44 23.47
C TYR A 218 -34.45 -30.23 22.00
N THR A 219 -35.26 -29.20 21.74
CA THR A 219 -35.78 -28.87 20.41
C THR A 219 -35.08 -27.69 19.76
N SER A 220 -34.56 -26.76 20.56
CA SER A 220 -33.77 -25.64 20.06
C SER A 220 -32.73 -25.17 21.07
N VAL A 221 -31.61 -24.68 20.58
CA VAL A 221 -30.56 -24.06 21.38
C VAL A 221 -30.13 -22.75 20.72
N ILE A 222 -29.99 -21.71 21.54
CA ILE A 222 -29.57 -20.38 21.09
C ILE A 222 -28.47 -19.82 21.98
N LEU A 223 -27.59 -19.03 21.37
CA LEU A 223 -26.44 -18.39 22.02
C LEU A 223 -26.75 -16.91 22.28
N SER A 224 -26.39 -16.42 23.46
CA SER A 224 -26.51 -15.00 23.79
C SER A 224 -25.58 -14.13 22.92
N PRO A 225 -25.92 -12.85 22.69
CA PRO A 225 -25.08 -11.91 21.95
C PRO A 225 -23.63 -11.79 22.47
N ASP A 226 -23.43 -11.81 23.79
CA ASP A 226 -22.11 -11.82 24.45
C ASP A 226 -21.33 -13.14 24.27
N LYS A 227 -21.99 -14.19 23.78
CA LYS A 227 -21.49 -15.57 23.63
C LYS A 227 -21.17 -16.27 24.96
N GLU A 228 -21.68 -15.78 26.07
CA GLU A 228 -21.39 -16.31 27.41
C GLU A 228 -22.48 -17.25 27.94
N LYS A 229 -23.73 -17.13 27.46
CA LYS A 229 -24.88 -17.91 27.92
C LYS A 229 -25.52 -18.71 26.78
N LEU A 230 -26.02 -19.89 27.12
CA LEU A 230 -26.80 -20.75 26.23
C LEU A 230 -28.20 -20.92 26.81
N ALA A 231 -29.21 -20.83 25.95
CA ALA A 231 -30.58 -21.17 26.30
C ALA A 231 -31.04 -22.37 25.48
N PHE A 232 -31.49 -23.40 26.19
CA PHE A 232 -32.05 -24.62 25.62
C PHE A 232 -33.55 -24.62 25.84
N MET A 233 -34.33 -24.96 24.80
CA MET A 233 -35.77 -25.17 24.91
C MET A 233 -36.06 -26.66 24.74
N SER A 234 -36.89 -27.21 25.64
CA SER A 234 -37.36 -28.58 25.57
C SER A 234 -38.64 -28.72 24.73
N ASP A 235 -39.05 -29.96 24.48
CA ASP A 235 -40.33 -30.32 23.87
C ASP A 235 -41.55 -29.91 24.70
N GLU A 236 -41.40 -29.76 26.02
CA GLU A 236 -42.43 -29.28 26.95
C GLU A 236 -42.39 -27.74 27.16
N SER A 237 -41.72 -27.00 26.27
CA SER A 237 -41.56 -25.54 26.35
C SER A 237 -40.84 -25.05 27.62
N LEU A 238 -40.07 -25.92 28.28
CA LEU A 238 -39.16 -25.53 29.37
C LEU A 238 -37.89 -24.93 28.77
N VAL A 239 -37.57 -23.70 29.15
CA VAL A 239 -36.32 -23.04 28.81
C VAL A 239 -35.35 -23.14 29.98
N GLN A 240 -34.16 -23.66 29.71
CA GLN A 240 -33.08 -23.82 30.68
C GLN A 240 -31.85 -23.05 30.21
N ILE A 241 -31.31 -22.20 31.08
CA ILE A 241 -30.20 -21.30 30.75
C ILE A 241 -28.96 -21.65 31.57
N CYS A 242 -27.84 -21.86 30.88
CA CYS A 242 -26.54 -22.10 31.50
C CYS A 242 -25.44 -21.25 30.86
N SER A 243 -24.28 -21.20 31.49
CA SER A 243 -23.08 -20.64 30.87
C SER A 243 -22.62 -21.49 29.68
N SER A 244 -21.94 -20.84 28.73
CA SER A 244 -21.36 -21.46 27.53
C SER A 244 -20.28 -22.52 27.82
N ASP A 245 -19.69 -22.49 29.02
CA ASP A 245 -18.77 -23.51 29.52
C ASP A 245 -19.46 -24.60 30.37
N PHE A 246 -20.80 -24.55 30.47
CA PHE A 246 -21.64 -25.50 31.20
C PHE A 246 -21.33 -25.62 32.70
N LYS A 247 -20.70 -24.61 33.31
CA LYS A 247 -20.38 -24.64 34.76
C LYS A 247 -21.43 -23.98 35.62
N ILE A 248 -22.09 -22.95 35.10
CA ILE A 248 -23.01 -22.11 35.86
C ILE A 248 -24.42 -22.32 35.33
N PHE A 249 -25.33 -22.68 36.22
CA PHE A 249 -26.76 -22.63 35.98
C PHE A 249 -27.29 -21.24 36.29
N HIS A 250 -28.09 -20.66 35.39
CA HIS A 250 -28.66 -19.32 35.58
C HIS A 250 -30.12 -19.39 36.04
N CYS A 251 -31.01 -19.98 35.24
CA CYS A 251 -32.42 -20.13 35.57
C CYS A 251 -33.13 -21.14 34.67
N GLU A 252 -34.32 -21.55 35.07
CA GLU A 252 -35.27 -22.31 34.26
C GLU A 252 -36.70 -21.78 34.42
N PHE A 253 -37.45 -21.79 33.31
CA PHE A 253 -38.85 -21.34 33.28
C PHE A 253 -39.61 -21.95 32.11
N PHE A 254 -40.93 -22.05 32.26
CA PHE A 254 -41.82 -22.45 31.18
C PHE A 254 -42.20 -21.24 30.33
N CYS A 255 -42.08 -21.37 29.01
CA CYS A 255 -42.55 -20.36 28.09
C CYS A 255 -44.04 -20.50 27.81
N THR A 256 -44.68 -19.35 27.63
CA THR A 256 -46.04 -19.24 27.11
C THR A 256 -45.97 -18.48 25.79
N PRO A 257 -46.54 -18.98 24.68
CA PRO A 257 -47.42 -20.15 24.55
C PRO A 257 -46.70 -21.52 24.51
N TYR A 258 -47.43 -22.58 24.87
CA TYR A 258 -46.96 -23.96 25.05
C TYR A 258 -46.88 -24.80 23.75
N ALA A 259 -46.66 -24.19 22.59
CA ALA A 259 -46.69 -24.91 21.32
C ALA A 259 -45.46 -24.59 20.44
N MET A 260 -44.94 -25.60 19.74
CA MET A 260 -43.95 -25.44 18.67
C MET A 260 -44.67 -25.25 17.31
N PRO A 261 -44.12 -24.48 16.35
CA PRO A 261 -42.82 -23.80 16.33
C PRO A 261 -42.89 -22.30 16.68
N CYS A 262 -42.13 -21.88 17.68
CA CYS A 262 -41.97 -20.48 18.08
C CYS A 262 -40.65 -19.88 17.59
N SER A 263 -40.66 -18.62 17.16
CA SER A 263 -39.43 -17.83 17.02
C SER A 263 -38.77 -17.70 18.39
N PHE A 264 -37.56 -18.25 18.55
CA PHE A 264 -36.84 -18.34 19.82
C PHE A 264 -35.51 -17.59 19.70
N TYR A 265 -35.38 -16.44 20.36
CA TYR A 265 -34.22 -15.56 20.25
C TYR A 265 -33.86 -14.93 21.59
N TRP A 266 -32.58 -14.59 21.75
CA TRP A 266 -32.16 -13.72 22.85
C TRP A 266 -32.49 -12.27 22.52
N CYS A 267 -33.00 -11.53 23.49
CA CYS A 267 -33.11 -10.08 23.44
C CYS A 267 -32.11 -9.51 24.43
N THR A 268 -30.95 -9.02 23.94
CA THR A 268 -29.75 -8.75 24.75
C THR A 268 -29.26 -10.01 25.49
N ASP A 269 -28.57 -9.87 26.62
CA ASP A 269 -28.09 -10.98 27.44
C ASP A 269 -28.96 -11.24 28.68
N PHE A 270 -30.10 -10.54 28.79
CA PHE A 270 -30.96 -10.49 29.99
C PHE A 270 -32.36 -11.06 29.80
N ALA A 271 -32.79 -11.31 28.56
CA ALA A 271 -34.15 -11.75 28.29
C ALA A 271 -34.24 -12.69 27.08
N ILE A 272 -35.23 -13.58 27.14
CA ILE A 272 -35.57 -14.53 26.08
C ILE A 272 -36.87 -14.09 25.43
N PHE A 273 -36.85 -14.03 24.10
CA PHE A 273 -37.99 -13.76 23.26
C PHE A 273 -38.55 -15.07 22.72
N VAL A 274 -39.86 -15.27 22.89
CA VAL A 274 -40.61 -16.38 22.31
C VAL A 274 -41.80 -15.82 21.56
N GLY A 275 -41.94 -16.17 20.28
CA GLY A 275 -43.03 -15.65 19.45
C GLY A 275 -43.76 -16.74 18.69
N GLU A 276 -45.09 -16.69 18.69
CA GLU A 276 -45.97 -17.60 17.96
C GLU A 276 -47.13 -16.84 17.32
N GLY A 277 -47.29 -17.00 15.99
CA GLY A 277 -48.42 -16.44 15.26
C GLY A 277 -48.58 -14.93 15.44
N ASN A 278 -49.57 -14.54 16.25
CA ASN A 278 -49.92 -13.15 16.51
C ASN A 278 -49.53 -12.65 17.92
N SER A 279 -48.79 -13.44 18.70
CA SER A 279 -48.38 -13.07 20.05
C SER A 279 -46.92 -13.42 20.30
N TYR A 280 -46.26 -12.64 21.14
CA TYR A 280 -44.91 -12.93 21.59
C TYR A 280 -44.73 -12.52 23.05
N SER A 281 -43.88 -13.26 23.76
CA SER A 281 -43.51 -13.02 25.14
C SER A 281 -42.03 -12.66 25.24
N LEU A 282 -41.70 -11.83 26.23
CA LEU A 282 -40.34 -11.55 26.66
C LEU A 282 -40.22 -11.98 28.12
N THR A 283 -39.34 -12.95 28.39
CA THR A 283 -39.12 -13.48 29.74
C THR A 283 -37.71 -13.15 30.21
N GLY A 284 -37.59 -12.51 31.37
CA GLY A 284 -36.31 -12.16 31.98
C GLY A 284 -35.69 -13.33 32.74
N LEU A 285 -34.43 -13.20 33.14
CA LEU A 285 -33.72 -14.25 33.90
C LEU A 285 -34.30 -14.52 35.30
N VAL A 286 -35.11 -13.61 35.84
CA VAL A 286 -35.81 -13.75 37.13
C VAL A 286 -37.23 -14.34 36.95
N ASN A 287 -37.54 -14.87 35.77
CA ASN A 287 -38.84 -15.44 35.40
C ASN A 287 -40.01 -14.44 35.32
N ASP A 288 -39.71 -13.14 35.25
CA ASP A 288 -40.71 -12.12 34.92
C ASP A 288 -41.03 -12.17 33.42
N THR A 289 -42.30 -12.30 33.06
CA THR A 289 -42.74 -12.42 31.66
C THR A 289 -43.68 -11.28 31.28
N MET A 290 -43.39 -10.64 30.14
CA MET A 290 -44.24 -9.63 29.51
C MET A 290 -44.76 -10.14 28.17
N ASN A 291 -46.08 -10.18 28.02
CA ASN A 291 -46.75 -10.67 26.82
C ASN A 291 -47.23 -9.50 25.95
N PHE A 292 -47.04 -9.64 24.64
CA PHE A 292 -47.46 -8.67 23.64
C PHE A 292 -48.28 -9.37 22.56
N SER A 293 -49.32 -8.70 22.08
CA SER A 293 -50.07 -9.09 20.90
C SER A 293 -49.66 -8.21 19.72
N CYS A 294 -49.39 -8.83 18.57
CA CYS A 294 -49.35 -8.13 17.30
C CYS A 294 -50.79 -7.99 16.75
N GLU A 295 -51.02 -7.01 15.88
CA GLU A 295 -52.26 -6.96 15.09
C GLU A 295 -52.15 -7.90 13.87
N ASP A 296 -50.93 -8.18 13.43
CA ASP A 296 -50.62 -8.94 12.23
C ASP A 296 -50.36 -10.42 12.53
N SER A 297 -51.03 -11.32 11.81
CA SER A 297 -50.92 -12.79 11.97
C SER A 297 -49.52 -13.42 11.83
N SER A 298 -48.50 -12.62 11.48
CA SER A 298 -47.13 -13.06 11.24
C SER A 298 -46.17 -11.86 11.34
N PHE A 299 -45.01 -12.08 11.93
CA PHE A 299 -43.93 -11.09 12.03
C PHE A 299 -42.57 -11.74 11.77
N ALA A 300 -41.61 -10.96 11.28
CA ALA A 300 -40.22 -11.35 11.13
C ALA A 300 -39.38 -10.75 12.26
N VAL A 301 -38.41 -11.52 12.75
CA VAL A 301 -37.56 -11.16 13.89
C VAL A 301 -36.10 -11.13 13.47
N CYS A 302 -35.36 -10.13 13.96
CA CYS A 302 -33.91 -10.04 13.84
C CYS A 302 -33.29 -9.75 15.21
N GLN A 303 -32.36 -10.61 15.61
CA GLN A 303 -31.58 -10.41 16.84
C GLN A 303 -30.46 -9.38 16.61
N GLU A 304 -30.35 -8.43 17.53
CA GLU A 304 -29.32 -7.39 17.57
C GLU A 304 -28.52 -7.51 18.89
N PRO A 305 -27.31 -6.94 18.99
CA PRO A 305 -26.53 -7.02 20.24
C PRO A 305 -27.19 -6.29 21.42
N ASP A 306 -27.98 -5.25 21.16
CA ASP A 306 -28.62 -4.40 22.17
C ASP A 306 -30.15 -4.52 22.19
N GLY A 307 -30.71 -5.51 21.49
CA GLY A 307 -32.14 -5.74 21.48
C GLY A 307 -32.62 -6.69 20.39
N LEU A 308 -33.87 -6.54 20.00
CA LEU A 308 -34.55 -7.37 19.02
C LEU A 308 -35.43 -6.49 18.12
N ARG A 309 -35.30 -6.64 16.80
CA ARG A 309 -36.16 -5.97 15.82
C ARG A 309 -37.29 -6.89 15.41
N ILE A 310 -38.49 -6.31 15.35
CA ILE A 310 -39.72 -6.99 14.93
C ILE A 310 -40.26 -6.23 13.72
N TYR A 311 -40.44 -6.96 12.63
CA TYR A 311 -41.01 -6.46 11.38
C TYR A 311 -42.38 -7.09 11.21
N SER A 312 -43.41 -6.26 11.33
CA SER A 312 -44.80 -6.65 11.07
C SER A 312 -45.21 -6.16 9.68
N ARG A 313 -46.48 -6.31 9.28
CA ARG A 313 -46.94 -5.81 7.97
C ARG A 313 -46.80 -4.30 7.88
N ASN A 314 -47.16 -3.60 8.96
CA ASN A 314 -47.26 -2.13 8.94
C ASN A 314 -46.23 -1.43 9.85
N LYS A 315 -45.52 -2.16 10.72
CA LYS A 315 -44.69 -1.57 11.78
C LYS A 315 -43.31 -2.23 11.84
N HIS A 316 -42.26 -1.41 11.91
CA HIS A 316 -40.92 -1.82 12.35
C HIS A 316 -40.75 -1.37 13.80
N GLU A 317 -40.66 -2.34 14.69
CA GLU A 317 -40.51 -2.12 16.13
C GLU A 317 -39.15 -2.62 16.61
N PHE A 318 -38.60 -1.97 17.64
CA PHE A 318 -37.34 -2.34 18.27
C PHE A 318 -37.53 -2.45 19.77
N ILE A 319 -37.41 -3.67 20.30
CA ILE A 319 -37.41 -3.95 21.73
C ILE A 319 -35.96 -3.94 22.19
N ARG A 320 -35.63 -3.13 23.19
CA ARG A 320 -34.26 -3.00 23.68
C ARG A 320 -34.21 -2.81 25.19
N CYS A 321 -33.07 -3.16 25.77
CA CYS A 321 -32.77 -2.76 27.14
C CYS A 321 -32.46 -1.25 27.16
N VAL A 322 -33.07 -0.52 28.09
CA VAL A 322 -32.79 0.89 28.35
C VAL A 322 -31.42 0.96 29.05
N ASN A 323 -30.55 1.84 28.58
CA ASN A 323 -29.23 2.03 29.18
C ASN A 323 -29.36 2.63 30.61
N LYS A 324 -28.48 2.20 31.52
CA LYS A 324 -28.47 2.64 32.93
C LYS A 324 -28.44 4.15 33.09
N SER A 325 -27.64 4.87 32.31
CA SER A 325 -27.56 6.34 32.32
C SER A 325 -28.91 7.00 31.98
N ALA A 326 -29.69 6.40 31.07
CA ALA A 326 -31.02 6.90 30.75
C ALA A 326 -32.03 6.61 31.87
N VAL A 327 -31.94 5.43 32.50
CA VAL A 327 -32.77 5.07 33.67
C VAL A 327 -32.48 6.02 34.82
N GLU A 328 -31.21 6.32 35.11
CA GLU A 328 -30.82 7.26 36.16
C GLU A 328 -31.40 8.65 35.95
N ILE A 329 -31.58 9.12 34.72
CA ILE A 329 -32.12 10.46 34.44
C ILE A 329 -33.64 10.49 34.48
N PHE A 330 -34.31 9.52 33.85
CA PHE A 330 -35.75 9.59 33.60
C PHE A 330 -36.60 8.67 34.46
N ARG A 331 -36.02 7.79 35.28
CA ARG A 331 -36.79 6.99 36.23
C ARG A 331 -37.66 7.89 37.10
N VAL A 332 -38.93 7.51 37.25
CA VAL A 332 -39.89 8.27 38.05
C VAL A 332 -39.37 8.39 39.48
N GLY A 333 -39.26 9.62 39.98
CA GLY A 333 -38.71 9.91 41.31
C GLY A 333 -37.19 9.77 41.42
N SER A 334 -36.45 9.81 40.31
CA SER A 334 -34.99 9.75 40.35
C SER A 334 -34.40 10.93 41.14
N LEU A 335 -33.48 10.60 42.05
CA LEU A 335 -32.68 11.55 42.84
C LEU A 335 -31.24 11.61 42.35
N SER A 336 -30.97 11.18 41.11
CA SER A 336 -29.61 11.19 40.57
C SER A 336 -29.13 12.62 40.26
N PRO A 337 -27.82 12.90 40.37
CA PRO A 337 -27.26 14.21 40.00
C PRO A 337 -27.56 14.60 38.55
N ALA A 338 -27.58 13.61 37.64
CA ALA A 338 -27.90 13.82 36.23
C ALA A 338 -29.37 14.23 36.02
N ALA A 339 -30.31 13.63 36.76
CA ALA A 339 -31.71 14.06 36.73
C ALA A 339 -31.87 15.50 37.21
N PHE A 340 -31.23 15.86 38.33
CA PHE A 340 -31.22 17.23 38.84
C PHE A 340 -30.60 18.22 37.85
N LEU A 341 -29.54 17.85 37.13
CA LEU A 341 -28.95 18.72 36.09
C LEU A 341 -29.94 19.01 34.95
N VAL A 342 -30.69 18.00 34.49
CA VAL A 342 -31.71 18.17 33.45
C VAL A 342 -32.86 19.05 33.93
N VAL A 343 -33.29 18.87 35.19
CA VAL A 343 -34.32 19.72 35.82
C VAL A 343 -33.81 21.15 35.99
N ALA A 344 -32.57 21.34 36.45
CA ALA A 344 -31.94 22.64 36.61
C ALA A 344 -31.89 23.40 35.28
N HIS A 345 -31.51 22.72 34.19
CA HIS A 345 -31.52 23.30 32.85
C HIS A 345 -32.95 23.66 32.37
N ALA A 346 -33.95 22.84 32.69
CA ALA A 346 -35.35 23.16 32.37
C ALA A 346 -35.86 24.39 33.14
N GLU A 347 -35.54 24.51 34.43
CA GLU A 347 -35.85 25.69 35.26
C GLU A 347 -35.09 26.94 34.78
N TYR A 348 -33.86 26.77 34.29
CA TYR A 348 -33.07 27.84 33.69
C TYR A 348 -33.74 28.39 32.42
N ILE A 349 -34.23 27.50 31.53
CA ILE A 349 -35.02 27.92 30.35
C ILE A 349 -36.31 28.63 30.78
N ALA A 350 -36.91 28.24 31.91
CA ALA A 350 -38.09 28.88 32.47
C ALA A 350 -37.80 30.21 33.21
N ASN A 351 -36.54 30.69 33.22
CA ASN A 351 -36.09 31.88 33.96
C ASN A 351 -36.38 31.83 35.47
N SER A 352 -36.33 30.63 36.06
CA SER A 352 -36.59 30.39 37.47
C SER A 352 -35.29 30.34 38.28
N TYR A 353 -35.26 31.01 39.44
CA TYR A 353 -34.09 31.00 40.33
C TYR A 353 -33.77 29.60 40.89
N LYS A 354 -34.76 28.68 40.87
CA LYS A 354 -34.63 27.29 41.33
C LYS A 354 -33.54 26.53 40.59
N ALA A 355 -33.20 26.93 39.35
CA ALA A 355 -32.09 26.37 38.61
C ALA A 355 -30.77 26.41 39.40
N PHE A 356 -30.50 27.52 40.10
CA PHE A 356 -29.30 27.68 40.92
C PHE A 356 -29.33 26.81 42.18
N GLU A 357 -30.50 26.66 42.81
CA GLU A 357 -30.68 25.77 43.97
C GLU A 357 -30.36 24.32 43.59
N TYR A 358 -30.89 23.84 42.46
CA TYR A 358 -30.63 22.49 41.99
C TYR A 358 -29.16 22.25 41.62
N ILE A 359 -28.49 23.23 40.97
CA ILE A 359 -27.06 23.11 40.68
C ILE A 359 -26.24 23.04 41.97
N ARG A 360 -26.56 23.89 42.96
CA ARG A 360 -25.85 23.91 44.24
C ARG A 360 -25.90 22.58 44.97
N LEU A 361 -26.99 21.82 44.84
CA LEU A 361 -27.13 20.47 45.41
C LEU A 361 -26.18 19.45 44.77
N ILE A 362 -25.74 19.67 43.53
CA ILE A 362 -24.99 18.68 42.73
C ILE A 362 -23.58 19.14 42.34
N LEU A 363 -23.07 20.26 42.89
CA LEU A 363 -21.79 20.85 42.48
C LEU A 363 -20.62 19.85 42.53
N ASP A 364 -20.54 19.06 43.60
CA ASP A 364 -19.44 18.10 43.81
C ASP A 364 -19.50 16.90 42.84
N GLN A 365 -20.68 16.59 42.30
CA GLN A 365 -20.94 15.44 41.41
C GLN A 365 -21.28 15.89 39.98
N LEU A 366 -21.10 17.17 39.68
CA LEU A 366 -21.45 17.75 38.39
C LEU A 366 -20.67 17.15 37.21
N PRO A 367 -19.36 16.84 37.31
CA PRO A 367 -18.64 16.16 36.23
C PRO A 367 -19.29 14.82 35.83
N ASP A 368 -19.68 14.00 36.80
CA ASP A 368 -20.31 12.70 36.58
C ASP A 368 -21.73 12.86 36.02
N ALA A 369 -22.48 13.86 36.50
CA ALA A 369 -23.78 14.22 35.98
C ALA A 369 -23.71 14.63 34.50
N ILE A 370 -22.69 15.40 34.12
CA ILE A 370 -22.44 15.81 32.73
C ILE A 370 -22.14 14.59 31.86
N GLN A 371 -21.24 13.70 32.29
CA GLN A 371 -20.92 12.49 31.53
C GLN A 371 -22.12 11.57 31.36
N THR A 372 -22.92 11.39 32.41
CA THR A 372 -24.16 10.59 32.38
C THR A 372 -25.18 11.19 31.40
N CYS A 373 -25.34 12.52 31.37
CA CYS A 373 -26.19 13.19 30.39
C CYS A 373 -25.69 13.02 28.94
N ILE A 374 -24.37 13.11 28.72
CA ILE A 374 -23.75 12.90 27.41
C ILE A 374 -23.95 11.46 26.95
N ASP A 375 -23.69 10.48 27.82
CA ASP A 375 -23.85 9.06 27.52
C ASP A 375 -25.33 8.74 27.24
N ALA A 376 -26.24 9.13 28.12
CA ALA A 376 -27.68 8.94 27.93
C ALA A 376 -28.17 9.53 26.60
N ALA A 377 -27.68 10.71 26.20
CA ALA A 377 -28.03 11.33 24.92
C ALA A 377 -27.70 10.43 23.73
N THR A 378 -26.58 9.70 23.76
CA THR A 378 -26.18 8.81 22.65
C THR A 378 -27.15 7.64 22.42
N HIS A 379 -27.88 7.23 23.46
CA HIS A 379 -28.78 6.08 23.41
C HIS A 379 -30.21 6.40 22.95
N PHE A 380 -30.62 7.67 22.87
CA PHE A 380 -31.96 8.02 22.39
C PHE A 380 -32.05 8.06 20.86
N PHE A 381 -33.24 7.77 20.32
CA PHE A 381 -33.53 7.89 18.88
C PHE A 381 -34.13 9.26 18.54
N ASP A 382 -34.93 9.86 19.43
CA ASP A 382 -35.57 11.16 19.20
C ASP A 382 -34.55 12.32 19.34
N PRO A 383 -34.32 13.12 18.26
CA PRO A 383 -33.44 14.27 18.28
C PRO A 383 -33.84 15.34 19.32
N SER A 384 -35.11 15.44 19.69
CA SER A 384 -35.57 16.42 20.68
C SER A 384 -34.99 16.14 22.07
N VAL A 385 -34.97 14.86 22.47
CA VAL A 385 -34.42 14.40 23.75
C VAL A 385 -32.90 14.50 23.76
N GLN A 386 -32.26 14.07 22.67
CA GLN A 386 -30.81 14.18 22.51
C GLN A 386 -30.34 15.63 22.69
N LYS A 387 -31.02 16.60 22.03
CA LYS A 387 -30.69 18.03 22.18
C LYS A 387 -30.90 18.50 23.62
N ARG A 388 -31.99 18.11 24.27
CA ARG A 388 -32.26 18.49 25.67
C ARG A 388 -31.15 18.03 26.61
N LEU A 389 -30.71 16.79 26.50
CA LEU A 389 -29.65 16.21 27.33
C LEU A 389 -28.29 16.86 27.06
N LEU A 390 -27.95 17.10 25.79
CA LEU A 390 -26.70 17.78 25.42
C LEU A 390 -26.70 19.25 25.88
N LEU A 391 -27.83 19.96 25.79
CA LEU A 391 -27.93 21.33 26.32
C LEU A 391 -27.80 21.36 27.84
N ALA A 392 -28.38 20.39 28.56
CA ALA A 392 -28.20 20.26 30.00
C ALA A 392 -26.73 19.97 30.36
N ALA A 393 -26.04 19.11 29.60
CA ALA A 393 -24.60 18.87 29.76
C ALA A 393 -23.77 20.15 29.47
N SER A 394 -24.11 20.90 28.42
CA SER A 394 -23.46 22.18 28.10
C SER A 394 -23.69 23.23 29.19
N PHE A 395 -24.86 23.23 29.82
CA PHE A 395 -25.19 24.08 30.95
C PHE A 395 -24.40 23.69 32.20
N GLY A 396 -24.27 22.40 32.52
CA GLY A 396 -23.41 21.95 33.61
C GLY A 396 -21.95 22.36 33.42
N LYS A 397 -21.46 22.29 32.18
CA LYS A 397 -20.09 22.67 31.82
C LYS A 397 -19.75 24.12 32.17
N SER A 398 -20.70 25.06 32.15
CA SER A 398 -20.40 26.46 32.49
C SER A 398 -19.98 26.64 33.95
N PHE A 399 -20.29 25.69 34.83
CA PHE A 399 -19.94 25.73 36.25
C PHE A 399 -18.67 24.95 36.58
N VAL A 400 -18.20 24.07 35.70
CA VAL A 400 -16.98 23.27 35.90
C VAL A 400 -16.11 23.31 34.62
N PRO A 401 -15.10 24.20 34.57
CA PRO A 401 -14.22 24.33 33.41
C PRO A 401 -13.23 23.16 33.22
N THR A 402 -13.10 22.26 34.21
CA THR A 402 -12.16 21.12 34.17
C THR A 402 -12.68 19.90 33.39
N VAL A 403 -13.94 19.89 32.93
CA VAL A 403 -14.52 18.75 32.23
C VAL A 403 -14.01 18.65 30.79
N GLU A 404 -13.60 17.45 30.38
CA GLU A 404 -13.10 17.16 29.04
C GLU A 404 -14.13 17.51 27.94
N VAL A 405 -13.70 18.31 26.96
CA VAL A 405 -14.52 18.79 25.84
C VAL A 405 -14.71 17.73 24.74
N ASP A 406 -13.84 16.72 24.73
CA ASP A 406 -13.76 15.75 23.65
C ASP A 406 -14.93 14.77 23.66
N ALA A 407 -15.35 14.28 24.83
CA ALA A 407 -16.51 13.40 24.97
C ALA A 407 -17.79 14.04 24.41
N TYR A 408 -18.05 15.30 24.77
CA TYR A 408 -19.20 16.07 24.26
C TYR A 408 -19.14 16.25 22.75
N THR A 409 -17.97 16.64 22.23
CA THR A 409 -17.78 16.87 20.79
C THR A 409 -17.95 15.59 19.99
N ASN A 410 -17.41 14.47 20.48
CA ASN A 410 -17.54 13.16 19.85
C ASN A 410 -18.98 12.63 19.90
N ALA A 411 -19.70 12.84 21.01
CA ALA A 411 -21.11 12.51 21.12
C ALA A 411 -21.96 13.30 20.11
N CYS A 412 -21.74 14.62 20.01
CA CYS A 412 -22.40 15.46 19.00
C CYS A 412 -22.10 14.97 17.58
N ARG A 413 -20.84 14.61 17.31
CA ARG A 413 -20.44 14.12 15.98
C ARG A 413 -21.16 12.81 15.63
N THR A 414 -21.14 11.87 16.57
CA THR A 414 -21.74 10.55 16.41
C THR A 414 -23.26 10.64 16.25
N LEU A 415 -23.93 11.46 17.06
CA LEU A 415 -25.39 11.64 17.01
C LEU A 415 -25.85 12.28 15.69
N ARG A 416 -25.10 13.24 15.14
CA ARG A 416 -25.45 13.81 13.82
C ARG A 416 -25.42 12.75 12.73
N ILE A 417 -24.41 11.87 12.73
CA ILE A 417 -24.31 10.77 11.76
C ILE A 417 -25.45 9.78 11.97
N LEU A 418 -25.68 9.34 13.21
CA LEU A 418 -26.74 8.41 13.56
C LEU A 418 -28.12 8.93 13.16
N ASN A 419 -28.42 10.20 13.42
CA ASN A 419 -29.71 10.78 13.04
C ASN A 419 -29.86 10.88 11.52
N ALA A 420 -28.80 11.27 10.80
CA ALA A 420 -28.84 11.33 9.33
C ALA A 420 -29.11 9.96 8.70
N ILE A 421 -28.44 8.89 9.16
CA ILE A 421 -28.65 7.53 8.61
C ILE A 421 -30.00 6.92 9.01
N ARG A 422 -30.58 7.37 10.15
CA ARG A 422 -31.91 6.94 10.63
C ARG A 422 -33.06 7.59 9.87
N GLU A 423 -32.84 8.65 9.11
CA GLU A 423 -33.90 9.24 8.30
C GLU A 423 -34.47 8.21 7.30
N ILE A 424 -35.78 8.29 7.05
CA ILE A 424 -36.51 7.30 6.25
C ILE A 424 -35.97 7.13 4.81
N ASN A 425 -35.32 8.17 4.28
CA ASN A 425 -34.71 8.16 2.95
C ASN A 425 -33.53 7.18 2.86
N PHE A 426 -32.76 7.03 3.95
CA PHE A 426 -31.60 6.13 4.03
C PHE A 426 -31.97 4.82 4.74
N ALA A 427 -32.87 4.88 5.73
CA ALA A 427 -33.43 3.75 6.46
C ALA A 427 -32.37 2.80 7.03
N MET A 428 -31.39 3.34 7.78
CA MET A 428 -30.42 2.56 8.54
C MET A 428 -30.60 2.86 10.04
N PRO A 429 -31.56 2.21 10.71
CA PRO A 429 -31.94 2.53 12.08
C PRO A 429 -30.95 1.99 13.13
N ILE A 430 -29.67 2.33 13.02
CA ILE A 430 -28.59 1.84 13.86
C ILE A 430 -28.58 2.54 15.23
N SER A 431 -28.39 1.78 16.31
CA SER A 431 -28.17 2.31 17.65
C SER A 431 -26.70 2.68 17.91
N TYR A 432 -26.42 3.42 18.98
CA TYR A 432 -25.04 3.75 19.35
C TYR A 432 -24.20 2.52 19.71
N LEU A 433 -24.78 1.52 20.40
CA LEU A 433 -24.09 0.26 20.74
C LEU A 433 -23.81 -0.58 19.49
N GLN A 434 -24.78 -0.64 18.58
CA GLN A 434 -24.62 -1.24 17.27
C GLN A 434 -23.48 -0.57 16.49
N LEU A 435 -23.41 0.77 16.49
CA LEU A 435 -22.32 1.49 15.82
C LEU A 435 -20.94 1.20 16.45
N LYS A 436 -20.85 1.13 17.78
CA LYS A 436 -19.61 0.75 18.48
C LYS A 436 -19.11 -0.64 18.06
N SER A 437 -20.02 -1.61 17.99
CA SER A 437 -19.66 -2.98 17.61
C SER A 437 -19.39 -3.17 16.11
N LEU A 438 -20.13 -2.46 15.25
CA LEU A 438 -19.92 -2.47 13.80
C LEU A 438 -18.61 -1.76 13.43
N THR A 439 -18.30 -0.65 14.11
CA THR A 439 -17.25 0.36 13.83
C THR A 439 -17.59 1.33 12.68
N LEU A 440 -17.02 2.54 12.73
CA LEU A 440 -17.23 3.58 11.71
C LEU A 440 -16.79 3.18 10.29
N PRO A 441 -15.63 2.51 10.06
CA PRO A 441 -15.25 2.07 8.73
C PRO A 441 -16.24 1.08 8.10
N ASN A 442 -16.82 0.19 8.90
CA ASN A 442 -17.81 -0.78 8.41
C ASN A 442 -19.17 -0.12 8.15
N LEU A 443 -19.55 0.90 8.92
CA LEU A 443 -20.71 1.74 8.57
C LEU A 443 -20.51 2.39 7.19
N ILE A 444 -19.32 2.93 6.93
CA ILE A 444 -18.99 3.52 5.62
C ILE A 444 -19.06 2.45 4.52
N ASN A 445 -18.55 1.24 4.78
CA ASN A 445 -18.66 0.13 3.82
C ASN A 445 -20.11 -0.23 3.50
N ARG A 446 -21.01 -0.23 4.50
CA ARG A 446 -22.45 -0.43 4.27
C ARG A 446 -23.07 0.70 3.45
N LEU A 447 -22.74 1.96 3.75
CA LEU A 447 -23.20 3.10 2.95
C LEU A 447 -22.71 3.02 1.49
N ILE A 448 -21.47 2.60 1.28
CA ILE A 448 -20.88 2.36 -0.05
C ILE A 448 -21.62 1.22 -0.76
N ALA A 449 -21.92 0.13 -0.06
CA ALA A 449 -22.63 -1.04 -0.61
C ALA A 449 -24.08 -0.72 -0.98
N ARG A 450 -24.73 0.20 -0.24
CA ARG A 450 -26.05 0.77 -0.56
C ARG A 450 -26.00 1.95 -1.54
N GLU A 451 -24.83 2.26 -2.08
CA GLU A 451 -24.61 3.28 -3.11
C GLU A 451 -24.92 4.72 -2.65
N GLN A 452 -24.94 4.94 -1.33
CA GLN A 452 -25.15 6.26 -0.72
C GLN A 452 -23.84 7.03 -0.62
N TYR A 453 -23.17 7.22 -1.76
CA TYR A 453 -21.85 7.87 -1.82
C TYR A 453 -21.82 9.29 -1.24
N PRO A 454 -22.80 10.19 -1.49
CA PRO A 454 -22.77 11.54 -0.93
C PRO A 454 -22.80 11.56 0.60
N LEU A 455 -23.65 10.71 1.20
CA LEU A 455 -23.74 10.60 2.65
C LEU A 455 -22.45 10.00 3.24
N ALA A 456 -21.89 8.98 2.60
CA ALA A 456 -20.61 8.39 3.00
C ALA A 456 -19.48 9.44 3.01
N VAL A 457 -19.36 10.26 1.95
CA VAL A 457 -18.37 11.34 1.89
C VAL A 457 -18.59 12.38 2.99
N SER A 458 -19.83 12.82 3.21
CA SER A 458 -20.16 13.76 4.29
C SER A 458 -19.80 13.18 5.67
N CYS A 459 -20.06 11.90 5.91
CA CYS A 459 -19.66 11.22 7.15
C CYS A 459 -18.13 11.19 7.30
N CYS A 460 -17.39 10.82 6.25
CA CYS A 460 -15.92 10.81 6.28
C CYS A 460 -15.32 12.20 6.57
N ARG A 461 -15.80 13.25 5.89
CA ARG A 461 -15.36 14.64 6.10
C ARG A 461 -15.64 15.09 7.53
N TYR A 462 -16.82 14.76 8.05
CA TYR A 462 -17.24 15.19 9.38
C TYR A 462 -16.50 14.47 10.52
N LEU A 463 -16.16 13.19 10.32
CA LEU A 463 -15.34 12.41 11.25
C LEU A 463 -13.85 12.73 11.15
N ARG A 464 -13.42 13.49 10.13
CA ARG A 464 -12.00 13.78 9.84
C ARG A 464 -11.17 12.50 9.70
N LEU A 465 -11.72 11.49 9.02
CA LEU A 465 -10.99 10.26 8.72
C LEU A 465 -9.88 10.54 7.71
N ASP A 466 -8.76 9.81 7.84
CA ASP A 466 -7.65 9.89 6.90
C ASP A 466 -8.13 9.66 5.46
N SER A 467 -7.55 10.40 4.51
CA SER A 467 -8.00 10.42 3.11
C SER A 467 -8.00 9.02 2.48
N GLY A 468 -7.06 8.15 2.84
CA GLY A 468 -6.96 6.77 2.37
C GLY A 468 -8.09 5.83 2.84
N ILE A 469 -8.51 5.95 4.11
CA ILE A 469 -9.55 5.08 4.70
C ILE A 469 -10.95 5.67 4.47
N GLY A 470 -11.04 7.00 4.39
CA GLY A 470 -12.30 7.73 4.21
C GLY A 470 -12.65 7.98 2.75
N VAL A 471 -12.42 9.22 2.30
CA VAL A 471 -13.01 9.74 1.06
C VAL A 471 -12.47 9.03 -0.19
N ASN A 472 -11.17 8.73 -0.27
CA ASN A 472 -10.59 8.09 -1.45
C ASN A 472 -11.20 6.71 -1.68
N ARG A 473 -11.45 5.95 -0.61
CA ARG A 473 -12.11 4.63 -0.69
C ARG A 473 -13.53 4.73 -1.25
N VAL A 474 -14.32 5.69 -0.77
CA VAL A 474 -15.69 5.92 -1.25
C VAL A 474 -15.69 6.26 -2.74
N VAL A 475 -14.82 7.18 -3.16
CA VAL A 475 -14.70 7.61 -4.56
C VAL A 475 -14.18 6.48 -5.45
N MET A 476 -13.23 5.67 -4.97
CA MET A 476 -12.73 4.50 -5.68
C MET A 476 -13.84 3.48 -5.95
N HIS A 477 -14.71 3.21 -4.97
CA HIS A 477 -15.83 2.30 -5.17
C HIS A 477 -16.88 2.87 -6.15
N TRP A 478 -17.17 4.16 -6.04
CA TRP A 478 -18.02 4.88 -6.99
C TRP A 478 -17.48 4.79 -8.42
N ALA A 479 -16.19 5.07 -8.60
CA ALA A 479 -15.53 4.97 -9.90
C ALA A 479 -15.56 3.53 -10.43
N SER A 480 -15.33 2.53 -9.57
CA SER A 480 -15.44 1.11 -9.93
C SER A 480 -16.83 0.77 -10.49
N LYS A 481 -17.89 1.31 -9.87
CA LYS A 481 -19.26 1.08 -10.31
C LYS A 481 -19.51 1.73 -11.68
N ILE A 482 -19.12 2.98 -11.88
CA ILE A 482 -19.28 3.67 -13.16
C ILE A 482 -18.53 2.97 -14.29
N VAL A 483 -17.30 2.51 -14.01
CA VAL A 483 -16.48 1.78 -14.98
C VAL A 483 -17.10 0.43 -15.38
N ARG A 484 -17.86 -0.21 -14.48
CA ARG A 484 -18.59 -1.46 -14.78
C ARG A 484 -19.78 -1.23 -15.70
N ASP A 485 -20.41 -0.06 -15.63
CA ASP A 485 -21.63 0.24 -16.37
C ASP A 485 -21.37 0.34 -17.89
N LYS A 486 -21.84 -0.66 -18.65
CA LYS A 486 -21.66 -0.76 -20.11
C LYS A 486 -22.56 0.19 -20.91
N SER A 487 -23.54 0.82 -20.27
CA SER A 487 -24.45 1.75 -20.95
C SER A 487 -23.81 3.11 -21.24
N ILE A 488 -22.76 3.47 -20.48
CA ILE A 488 -22.11 4.78 -20.56
C ILE A 488 -20.90 4.71 -21.49
N SER A 489 -20.76 5.69 -22.40
CA SER A 489 -19.59 5.81 -23.27
C SER A 489 -18.32 6.14 -22.47
N ASP A 490 -17.18 5.61 -22.92
CA ASP A 490 -15.90 5.76 -22.23
C ASP A 490 -15.49 7.24 -22.06
N GLU A 491 -15.85 8.12 -22.99
CA GLU A 491 -15.58 9.57 -22.90
C GLU A 491 -16.37 10.23 -21.75
N ARG A 492 -17.66 9.92 -21.65
CA ARG A 492 -18.50 10.44 -20.56
C ARG A 492 -18.05 9.93 -19.19
N ILE A 493 -17.50 8.72 -19.12
CA ILE A 493 -16.93 8.18 -17.88
C ILE A 493 -15.70 8.99 -17.47
N VAL A 494 -14.79 9.27 -18.41
CA VAL A 494 -13.59 10.09 -18.16
C VAL A 494 -13.98 11.49 -17.69
N ASP A 495 -14.93 12.14 -18.37
CA ASP A 495 -15.38 13.48 -18.01
C ASP A 495 -15.97 13.53 -16.60
N ARG A 496 -16.84 12.57 -16.24
CA ARG A 496 -17.41 12.47 -14.89
C ARG A 496 -16.34 12.28 -13.81
N ILE A 497 -15.35 11.42 -14.05
CA ILE A 497 -14.27 11.19 -13.08
C ILE A 497 -13.37 12.42 -12.98
N LYS A 498 -13.11 13.10 -14.10
CA LYS A 498 -12.33 14.33 -14.16
C LYS A 498 -13.01 15.48 -13.39
N GLU A 499 -14.31 15.67 -13.58
CA GLU A 499 -15.10 16.64 -12.79
C GLU A 499 -15.01 16.34 -11.29
N LYS A 500 -14.96 15.06 -10.89
CA LYS A 500 -14.78 14.71 -9.47
C LYS A 500 -13.37 14.88 -8.95
N SER A 501 -12.36 14.87 -9.82
CA SER A 501 -10.97 15.16 -9.42
C SER A 501 -10.72 16.60 -9.01
N THR A 502 -11.57 17.56 -9.42
CA THR A 502 -11.49 18.94 -8.93
C THR A 502 -11.96 19.04 -7.48
N GLU A 503 -12.92 18.20 -7.09
CA GLU A 503 -13.45 18.14 -5.72
C GLU A 503 -12.56 17.30 -4.80
N PHE A 504 -11.85 16.30 -5.35
CA PHE A 504 -11.00 15.36 -4.61
C PHE A 504 -9.63 15.19 -5.30
N PRO A 505 -8.60 15.95 -4.88
CA PRO A 505 -7.31 15.97 -5.57
C PRO A 505 -6.46 14.71 -5.38
N ASP A 506 -6.75 13.89 -4.38
CA ASP A 506 -5.99 12.70 -3.98
C ASP A 506 -6.47 11.39 -4.65
N ILE A 507 -7.41 11.47 -5.61
CA ILE A 507 -7.88 10.29 -6.35
C ILE A 507 -6.72 9.72 -7.17
N SER A 508 -6.42 8.43 -7.01
CA SER A 508 -5.54 7.72 -7.93
C SER A 508 -6.33 7.25 -9.15
N PHE A 509 -5.98 7.80 -10.31
CA PHE A 509 -6.51 7.35 -11.60
C PHE A 509 -5.92 6.00 -12.02
N ALA A 510 -4.71 5.66 -11.57
CA ALA A 510 -4.04 4.39 -11.84
C ALA A 510 -4.84 3.19 -11.31
N SER A 511 -5.35 3.26 -10.08
CA SER A 511 -6.19 2.19 -9.51
C SER A 511 -7.55 2.10 -10.21
N ILE A 512 -8.13 3.22 -10.66
CA ILE A 512 -9.37 3.20 -11.47
C ILE A 512 -9.09 2.57 -12.84
N ALA A 513 -7.95 2.88 -13.45
CA ALA A 513 -7.52 2.28 -14.71
C ALA A 513 -7.27 0.76 -14.58
N GLU A 514 -6.76 0.30 -13.44
CA GLU A 514 -6.64 -1.14 -13.13
C GLU A 514 -8.00 -1.83 -13.13
N ILE A 515 -9.00 -1.21 -12.51
CA ILE A 515 -10.37 -1.72 -12.53
C ILE A 515 -10.93 -1.73 -13.95
N ALA A 516 -10.71 -0.68 -14.74
CA ALA A 516 -11.16 -0.62 -16.14
C ALA A 516 -10.54 -1.73 -17.00
N ALA A 517 -9.24 -2.00 -16.80
CA ALA A 517 -8.54 -3.08 -17.47
C ALA A 517 -9.04 -4.47 -17.08
N GLN A 518 -9.34 -4.70 -15.78
CA GLN A 518 -9.97 -5.94 -15.32
C GLN A 518 -11.33 -6.20 -15.98
N HIS A 519 -12.06 -5.14 -16.33
CA HIS A 519 -13.33 -5.20 -17.09
C HIS A 519 -13.15 -5.16 -18.60
N LYS A 520 -11.93 -5.42 -19.11
CA LYS A 520 -11.56 -5.45 -20.53
C LYS A 520 -11.76 -4.13 -21.29
N ARG A 521 -11.82 -2.98 -20.59
CA ARG A 521 -11.88 -1.64 -21.21
C ARG A 521 -10.51 -0.98 -21.27
N MET A 522 -9.67 -1.47 -22.17
CA MET A 522 -8.27 -1.02 -22.26
C MET A 522 -8.13 0.44 -22.74
N ASP A 523 -9.04 0.91 -23.60
CA ASP A 523 -8.99 2.29 -24.11
C ASP A 523 -9.38 3.30 -23.04
N LEU A 524 -10.42 3.01 -22.26
CA LEU A 524 -10.78 3.77 -21.06
C LEU A 524 -9.62 3.81 -20.05
N ALA A 525 -9.00 2.66 -19.75
CA ALA A 525 -7.87 2.59 -18.84
C ALA A 525 -6.71 3.49 -19.30
N THR A 526 -6.40 3.48 -20.60
CA THR A 526 -5.36 4.34 -21.18
C THR A 526 -5.71 5.82 -21.10
N LYS A 527 -6.97 6.19 -21.39
CA LYS A 527 -7.44 7.58 -21.28
C LYS A 527 -7.38 8.08 -19.84
N LEU A 528 -7.81 7.27 -18.87
CA LEU A 528 -7.74 7.62 -17.44
C LEU A 528 -6.31 7.80 -16.95
N LEU A 529 -5.38 6.95 -17.40
CA LEU A 529 -3.97 7.04 -17.02
C LEU A 529 -3.31 8.35 -17.43
N ASN A 530 -3.73 8.98 -18.53
CA ASN A 530 -3.19 10.27 -18.95
C ASN A 530 -3.46 11.40 -17.95
N TYR A 531 -4.43 11.23 -17.04
CA TYR A 531 -4.78 12.22 -16.01
C TYR A 531 -4.16 11.93 -14.64
N GLU A 532 -3.42 10.82 -14.49
CA GLU A 532 -2.68 10.53 -13.27
C GLU A 532 -1.54 11.54 -13.07
N LYS A 533 -1.53 12.21 -11.92
CA LYS A 533 -0.51 13.23 -11.59
C LYS A 533 0.84 12.60 -11.25
N ASN A 534 0.82 11.41 -10.64
CA ASN A 534 2.03 10.71 -10.25
C ASN A 534 2.54 9.83 -11.41
N LEU A 535 3.67 10.25 -12.03
CA LEU A 535 4.32 9.56 -13.14
C LEU A 535 4.77 8.15 -12.77
N GLU A 536 5.21 7.92 -11.53
CA GLU A 536 5.65 6.60 -11.06
C GLU A 536 4.49 5.61 -11.10
N ARG A 537 3.36 5.96 -10.48
CA ARG A 537 2.12 5.14 -10.50
C ARG A 537 1.61 4.92 -11.93
N GLN A 538 1.68 5.96 -12.76
CA GLN A 538 1.29 5.87 -14.17
C GLN A 538 2.14 4.86 -14.93
N VAL A 539 3.48 4.90 -14.77
CA VAL A 539 4.42 3.99 -15.45
C VAL A 539 4.23 2.56 -14.96
N PHE A 540 4.19 2.32 -13.64
CA PHE A 540 3.94 0.98 -13.10
C PHE A 540 2.60 0.40 -13.57
N MET A 541 1.56 1.24 -13.65
CA MET A 541 0.27 0.80 -14.14
C MET A 541 0.31 0.49 -15.64
N LEU A 542 0.99 1.29 -16.46
CA LEU A 542 1.18 1.00 -17.89
C LEU A 542 1.96 -0.30 -18.12
N MET A 543 2.95 -0.61 -17.27
CA MET A 543 3.66 -1.90 -17.30
C MET A 543 2.71 -3.06 -17.00
N LYS A 544 1.90 -2.97 -15.94
CA LYS A 544 0.87 -3.98 -15.62
C LYS A 544 -0.14 -4.19 -16.76
N LEU A 545 -0.42 -3.17 -17.56
CA LEU A 545 -1.33 -3.26 -18.72
C LEU A 545 -0.66 -3.79 -20.00
N ASN A 546 0.60 -4.22 -19.95
CA ASN A 546 1.42 -4.61 -21.11
C ASN A 546 1.46 -3.52 -22.19
N ARG A 547 1.44 -2.24 -21.80
CA ARG A 547 1.60 -1.08 -22.72
C ARG A 547 3.04 -0.57 -22.68
N ASN A 548 3.96 -1.47 -23.02
CA ASN A 548 5.41 -1.35 -22.92
C ASN A 548 5.98 -0.05 -23.52
N GLU A 549 5.65 0.26 -24.78
CA GLU A 549 6.13 1.47 -25.46
C GLU A 549 5.68 2.76 -24.76
N LYS A 550 4.42 2.81 -24.32
CA LYS A 550 3.88 3.97 -23.60
C LYS A 550 4.51 4.11 -22.22
N ALA A 551 4.72 3.00 -21.50
CA ALA A 551 5.42 2.99 -20.21
C ALA A 551 6.84 3.56 -20.36
N LEU A 552 7.59 3.11 -21.37
CA LEU A 552 8.94 3.57 -21.66
C LEU A 552 8.97 5.06 -22.04
N SER A 553 8.01 5.51 -22.86
CA SER A 553 7.90 6.93 -23.22
C SER A 553 7.63 7.83 -22.00
N LYS A 554 6.83 7.35 -21.03
CA LYS A 554 6.48 8.09 -19.82
C LYS A 554 7.60 8.06 -18.78
N ALA A 555 8.32 6.94 -18.67
CA ALA A 555 9.54 6.86 -17.87
C ALA A 555 10.63 7.79 -18.44
N ALA A 556 10.79 7.86 -19.76
CA ALA A 556 11.71 8.81 -20.38
C ALA A 556 11.32 10.28 -20.08
N GLN A 557 10.02 10.58 -20.00
CA GLN A 557 9.51 11.91 -19.63
C GLN A 557 9.76 12.27 -18.15
N SER A 558 9.76 11.28 -17.23
CA SER A 558 10.04 11.55 -15.81
C SER A 558 11.50 11.94 -15.57
N LYS A 559 12.42 11.55 -16.48
CA LYS A 559 13.88 11.72 -16.36
C LYS A 559 14.47 11.09 -15.10
N ASP A 560 13.72 10.18 -14.47
CA ASP A 560 14.16 9.45 -13.30
C ASP A 560 14.86 8.15 -13.74
N PRO A 561 16.18 8.00 -13.50
CA PRO A 561 16.91 6.80 -13.87
C PRO A 561 16.33 5.53 -13.23
N GLU A 562 15.86 5.59 -11.97
CA GLU A 562 15.31 4.41 -11.27
C GLU A 562 14.05 3.92 -11.95
N LEU A 563 13.15 4.84 -12.29
CA LEU A 563 11.92 4.51 -13.01
C LEU A 563 12.24 3.93 -14.39
N ILE A 564 13.18 4.52 -15.13
CA ILE A 564 13.60 4.02 -16.44
C ILE A 564 14.20 2.61 -16.32
N TYR A 565 15.08 2.36 -15.35
CA TYR A 565 15.65 1.04 -15.11
C TYR A 565 14.59 0.01 -14.72
N SER A 566 13.61 0.39 -13.89
CA SER A 566 12.51 -0.51 -13.54
C SER A 566 11.72 -0.97 -14.77
N VAL A 567 11.48 -0.07 -15.74
CA VAL A 567 10.83 -0.43 -17.01
C VAL A 567 11.73 -1.32 -17.85
N ILE A 568 13.02 -0.99 -17.99
CA ILE A 568 13.98 -1.79 -18.75
C ILE A 568 14.07 -3.22 -18.21
N LEU A 569 14.13 -3.40 -16.89
CA LEU A 569 14.16 -4.70 -16.23
C LEU A 569 12.89 -5.50 -16.50
N HIS A 570 11.72 -4.90 -16.32
CA HIS A 570 10.44 -5.53 -16.63
C HIS A 570 10.35 -5.94 -18.10
N LEU A 571 10.81 -5.08 -19.01
CA LEU A 571 10.80 -5.38 -20.44
C LEU A 571 11.69 -6.58 -20.75
N ARG A 572 12.90 -6.65 -20.17
CA ARG A 572 13.80 -7.78 -20.32
C ARG A 572 13.21 -9.10 -19.83
N GLU A 573 12.44 -9.08 -18.73
CA GLU A 573 11.73 -10.27 -18.25
C GLU A 573 10.55 -10.65 -19.15
N SER A 574 9.89 -9.68 -19.77
CA SER A 574 8.71 -9.90 -20.60
C SER A 574 9.00 -10.38 -22.03
N PHE A 575 10.19 -10.13 -22.56
CA PHE A 575 10.57 -10.52 -23.93
C PHE A 575 11.47 -11.76 -23.94
N GLU A 576 11.09 -12.78 -24.72
CA GLU A 576 11.91 -13.99 -24.91
C GLU A 576 13.17 -13.73 -25.76
N LYS A 577 13.12 -12.74 -26.68
CA LYS A 577 14.22 -12.38 -27.57
C LYS A 577 14.74 -10.97 -27.30
N ILE A 578 16.06 -10.85 -27.20
CA ILE A 578 16.75 -9.57 -26.99
C ILE A 578 16.60 -8.63 -28.21
N SER A 579 16.45 -9.19 -29.41
CA SER A 579 16.25 -8.45 -30.67
C SER A 579 14.94 -7.64 -30.70
N ASP A 580 13.87 -8.17 -30.11
CA ASP A 580 12.57 -7.50 -30.08
C ASP A 580 12.59 -6.33 -29.09
N LEU A 581 13.34 -6.50 -27.99
CA LEU A 581 13.61 -5.45 -27.02
C LEU A 581 14.49 -4.35 -27.62
N SER A 582 15.54 -4.70 -28.37
CA SER A 582 16.45 -3.73 -29.00
C SER A 582 15.72 -2.86 -30.03
N LEU A 583 14.77 -3.42 -30.78
CA LEU A 583 13.93 -2.70 -31.73
C LEU A 583 13.04 -1.63 -31.06
N ILE A 584 12.38 -1.96 -29.94
CA ILE A 584 11.53 -1.02 -29.21
C ILE A 584 12.37 0.08 -28.57
N MET A 585 13.52 -0.29 -27.97
CA MET A 585 14.41 0.65 -27.30
C MET A 585 15.02 1.68 -28.27
N ARG A 586 15.24 1.31 -29.54
CA ARG A 586 15.77 2.23 -30.57
C ARG A 586 14.94 3.50 -30.75
N ASN A 587 13.63 3.41 -30.53
CA ASN A 587 12.73 4.56 -30.62
C ASN A 587 12.92 5.57 -29.47
N PHE A 588 13.67 5.21 -28.42
CA PHE A 588 13.84 6.01 -27.21
C PHE A 588 15.33 6.17 -26.83
N PRO A 589 16.00 7.26 -27.26
CA PRO A 589 17.46 7.43 -27.09
C PRO A 589 17.97 7.39 -25.65
N ILE A 590 17.21 7.99 -24.71
CA ILE A 590 17.61 8.08 -23.29
C ILE A 590 17.54 6.68 -22.62
N PRO A 591 16.40 5.98 -22.62
CA PRO A 591 16.35 4.60 -22.13
C PRO A 591 17.36 3.66 -22.81
N PHE A 592 17.58 3.83 -24.12
CA PHE A 592 18.53 3.00 -24.85
C PHE A 592 19.97 3.18 -24.39
N THR A 593 20.37 4.41 -24.05
CA THR A 593 21.71 4.68 -23.50
C THR A 593 21.90 4.04 -22.14
N LEU A 594 20.88 4.13 -21.27
CA LEU A 594 20.89 3.49 -19.94
C LEU A 594 20.88 1.96 -20.05
N TYR A 595 20.16 1.41 -21.03
CA TYR A 595 20.20 0.00 -21.34
C TYR A 595 21.59 -0.45 -21.80
N LYS A 596 22.26 0.31 -22.67
CA LYS A 596 23.65 0.05 -23.08
C LYS A 596 24.61 0.02 -21.87
N SER A 597 24.50 0.98 -20.94
CA SER A 597 25.34 0.96 -19.73
C SER A 597 25.05 -0.23 -18.83
N PHE A 598 23.79 -0.61 -18.70
CA PHE A 598 23.37 -1.75 -17.88
C PHE A 598 23.84 -3.08 -18.45
N VAL A 599 23.68 -3.31 -19.76
CA VAL A 599 24.14 -4.54 -20.43
C VAL A 599 25.66 -4.67 -20.33
N ARG A 600 26.39 -3.55 -20.45
CA ARG A 600 27.86 -3.52 -20.31
C ARG A 600 28.34 -4.02 -18.94
N GLU A 601 27.58 -3.78 -17.87
CA GLU A 601 27.94 -4.21 -16.51
C GLU A 601 27.60 -5.68 -16.23
N ILE A 602 26.56 -6.21 -16.89
CA ILE A 602 26.07 -7.58 -16.62
C ILE A 602 26.81 -8.63 -17.45
N ASN A 603 26.95 -8.40 -18.76
CA ASN A 603 27.57 -9.37 -19.64
C ASN A 603 28.20 -8.70 -20.87
N ALA A 604 29.52 -8.85 -21.00
CA ALA A 604 30.31 -8.29 -22.09
C ALA A 604 29.93 -8.85 -23.47
N ASP A 605 29.48 -10.10 -23.56
CA ASP A 605 29.12 -10.75 -24.83
C ASP A 605 27.76 -10.25 -25.34
N ASN A 606 26.78 -10.11 -24.44
CA ASN A 606 25.47 -9.53 -24.79
C ASN A 606 25.61 -8.07 -25.22
N PHE A 607 26.56 -7.33 -24.65
CA PHE A 607 26.86 -5.97 -25.06
C PHE A 607 27.42 -5.93 -26.48
N ARG A 608 28.30 -6.87 -26.84
CA ARG A 608 28.81 -7.00 -28.21
C ARG A 608 27.69 -7.31 -29.21
N PHE A 609 26.83 -8.28 -28.94
CA PHE A 609 25.68 -8.58 -29.80
C PHE A 609 24.76 -7.38 -29.98
N LEU A 610 24.50 -6.62 -28.92
CA LEU A 610 23.68 -5.41 -29.00
C LEU A 610 24.32 -4.33 -29.90
N LEU A 611 25.63 -4.18 -29.83
CA LEU A 611 26.36 -3.23 -30.68
C LEU A 611 26.38 -3.67 -32.14
N GLU A 612 26.50 -4.98 -32.40
CA GLU A 612 26.41 -5.59 -33.73
C GLU A 612 25.01 -5.41 -34.34
N GLU A 613 23.94 -5.69 -33.59
CA GLU A 613 22.56 -5.48 -34.05
C GLU A 613 22.20 -4.01 -34.36
N THR A 614 22.87 -3.07 -33.70
CA THR A 614 22.53 -1.64 -33.78
C THR A 614 23.40 -0.86 -34.77
N ASP A 615 24.29 -1.54 -35.49
CA ASP A 615 25.28 -0.96 -36.41
C ASP A 615 26.10 0.18 -35.76
N ASP A 616 26.30 0.12 -34.43
CA ASP A 616 27.10 1.09 -33.69
C ASP A 616 28.59 0.75 -33.81
N PHE A 617 29.14 0.97 -35.01
CA PHE A 617 30.53 0.64 -35.35
C PHE A 617 31.56 1.33 -34.44
N ILE A 618 31.25 2.53 -33.92
CA ILE A 618 32.11 3.25 -32.97
C ILE A 618 32.11 2.53 -31.61
N GLY A 619 30.93 2.15 -31.11
CA GLY A 619 30.81 1.36 -29.88
C GLY A 619 31.51 0.01 -29.96
N GLN A 620 31.38 -0.70 -31.10
CA GLN A 620 32.09 -1.96 -31.35
C GLN A 620 33.61 -1.78 -31.31
N ALA A 621 34.12 -0.73 -31.98
CA ALA A 621 35.54 -0.47 -32.00
C ALA A 621 36.09 -0.14 -30.60
N LEU A 622 35.37 0.67 -29.81
CA LEU A 622 35.73 0.97 -28.42
C LEU A 622 35.68 -0.27 -27.51
N TYR A 623 34.77 -1.22 -27.77
CA TYR A 623 34.72 -2.49 -27.06
C TYR A 623 35.98 -3.33 -27.34
N HIS A 624 36.35 -3.49 -28.61
CA HIS A 624 37.57 -4.21 -28.99
C HIS A 624 38.85 -3.56 -28.44
N LEU A 625 38.91 -2.23 -28.38
CA LEU A 625 40.02 -1.50 -27.74
C LEU A 625 40.13 -1.73 -26.23
N LYS A 626 39.00 -1.89 -25.55
CA LYS A 626 39.02 -2.23 -24.12
C LYS A 626 39.40 -3.68 -23.90
N ALA A 627 38.94 -4.59 -24.76
CA ALA A 627 39.30 -5.99 -24.72
C ALA A 627 40.81 -6.20 -24.93
N SER A 628 41.44 -5.44 -25.83
CA SER A 628 42.90 -5.52 -26.08
C SER A 628 43.77 -5.07 -24.90
N ASN A 629 43.22 -4.34 -23.92
CA ASN A 629 43.95 -3.85 -22.75
C ASN A 629 43.81 -4.75 -21.51
N ALA A 630 43.22 -5.95 -21.65
CA ALA A 630 43.11 -6.91 -20.55
C ALA A 630 44.49 -7.50 -20.18
N PRO A 631 44.76 -7.82 -18.89
CA PRO A 631 46.10 -8.11 -18.37
C PRO A 631 46.70 -9.45 -18.80
N VAL A 632 45.96 -10.27 -19.56
CA VAL A 632 46.43 -11.55 -20.08
C VAL A 632 46.01 -11.62 -21.55
N PHE A 633 46.91 -11.23 -22.44
CA PHE A 633 46.79 -11.52 -23.86
C PHE A 633 48.17 -11.72 -24.46
N ASP A 634 48.27 -12.75 -25.30
CA ASP A 634 49.40 -12.93 -26.21
C ASP A 634 49.44 -11.75 -27.21
N ILE A 635 50.62 -11.40 -27.71
CA ILE A 635 50.80 -10.25 -28.62
C ILE A 635 50.00 -10.46 -29.91
N THR A 636 49.96 -11.70 -30.37
CA THR A 636 49.22 -12.17 -31.55
C THR A 636 47.72 -11.88 -31.43
N ASP A 637 47.09 -12.35 -30.35
CA ASP A 637 45.68 -12.12 -30.04
C ASP A 637 45.36 -10.62 -29.84
N LYS A 638 46.28 -9.86 -29.26
CA LYS A 638 46.15 -8.40 -29.11
C LYS A 638 46.14 -7.70 -30.47
N VAL A 639 47.00 -8.12 -31.40
CA VAL A 639 47.02 -7.61 -32.77
C VAL A 639 45.71 -7.97 -33.50
N GLU A 640 45.19 -9.19 -33.33
CA GLU A 640 43.92 -9.60 -33.94
C GLU A 640 42.73 -8.76 -33.43
N THR A 641 42.64 -8.53 -32.12
CA THR A 641 41.58 -7.69 -31.54
C THR A 641 41.67 -6.22 -31.98
N LEU A 642 42.88 -5.67 -32.12
CA LEU A 642 43.09 -4.33 -32.67
C LEU A 642 42.73 -4.24 -34.16
N GLN A 643 42.98 -5.28 -34.95
CA GLN A 643 42.55 -5.34 -36.36
C GLN A 643 41.02 -5.38 -36.48
N LEU A 644 40.32 -6.05 -35.56
CA LEU A 644 38.85 -6.00 -35.50
C LEU A 644 38.36 -4.59 -35.17
N ALA A 645 39.01 -3.88 -34.23
CA ALA A 645 38.70 -2.48 -33.93
C ALA A 645 38.94 -1.56 -35.14
N GLU A 646 40.04 -1.76 -35.88
CA GLU A 646 40.38 -1.02 -37.09
C GLU A 646 39.30 -1.19 -38.17
N LYS A 647 38.85 -2.44 -38.43
CA LYS A 647 37.76 -2.72 -39.37
C LYS A 647 36.48 -1.99 -38.98
N CYS A 648 36.15 -1.96 -37.68
CA CYS A 648 34.98 -1.25 -37.18
C CYS A 648 35.09 0.27 -37.37
N PHE A 649 36.24 0.90 -37.05
CA PHE A 649 36.44 2.33 -37.30
C PHE A 649 36.46 2.69 -38.79
N HIS A 650 36.94 1.79 -39.64
CA HIS A 650 36.88 1.95 -41.09
C HIS A 650 35.43 1.97 -41.60
N LEU A 651 34.58 1.06 -41.07
CA LEU A 651 33.14 1.08 -41.35
C LEU A 651 32.46 2.34 -40.80
N ALA A 652 32.91 2.85 -39.65
CA ALA A 652 32.45 4.11 -39.06
C ALA A 652 32.93 5.39 -39.79
N LYS A 653 33.86 5.26 -40.76
CA LYS A 653 34.52 6.37 -41.48
C LYS A 653 35.34 7.33 -40.60
N GLU A 654 35.86 6.84 -39.47
CA GLU A 654 36.72 7.61 -38.55
C GLU A 654 38.20 7.48 -38.92
N ASN A 655 38.64 8.27 -39.91
CA ASN A 655 39.99 8.16 -40.50
C ASN A 655 41.15 8.35 -39.51
N PHE A 656 40.96 9.20 -38.49
CA PHE A 656 41.99 9.45 -37.49
C PHE A 656 42.27 8.20 -36.64
N CYS A 657 41.22 7.58 -36.10
CA CYS A 657 41.33 6.37 -35.28
C CYS A 657 41.93 5.20 -36.06
N VAL A 658 41.55 5.03 -37.34
CA VAL A 658 42.13 4.01 -38.22
C VAL A 658 43.64 4.22 -38.39
N SER A 659 44.07 5.46 -38.69
CA SER A 659 45.51 5.76 -38.83
C SER A 659 46.29 5.49 -37.54
N GLN A 660 45.74 5.88 -36.39
CA GLN A 660 46.40 5.67 -35.10
C GLN A 660 46.47 4.18 -34.73
N LEU A 661 45.43 3.39 -35.03
CA LEU A 661 45.45 1.94 -34.78
C LEU A 661 46.41 1.22 -35.71
N CYS A 662 46.45 1.60 -36.99
CA CYS A 662 47.42 1.07 -37.94
C CYS A 662 48.86 1.31 -37.45
N ASP A 663 49.14 2.51 -36.93
CA ASP A 663 50.47 2.83 -36.38
C ASP A 663 50.75 2.10 -35.05
N ASN A 664 49.74 1.89 -34.20
CA ASN A 664 49.88 1.11 -32.97
C ASN A 664 50.16 -0.39 -33.27
N ILE A 665 49.43 -0.98 -34.23
CA ILE A 665 49.67 -2.36 -34.68
C ILE A 665 51.08 -2.51 -35.25
N LYS A 666 51.56 -1.53 -36.03
CA LYS A 666 52.96 -1.54 -36.52
C LYS A 666 53.96 -1.45 -35.37
N LEU A 667 53.70 -0.62 -34.36
CA LEU A 667 54.58 -0.48 -33.20
C LEU A 667 54.66 -1.79 -32.41
N LEU A 668 53.53 -2.46 -32.17
CA LEU A 668 53.51 -3.74 -31.45
C LEU A 668 54.30 -4.83 -32.20
N LYS A 669 54.13 -4.94 -33.52
CA LYS A 669 54.92 -5.87 -34.35
C LYS A 669 56.41 -5.54 -34.33
N PHE A 670 56.75 -4.26 -34.38
CA PHE A 670 58.15 -3.81 -34.27
C PHE A 670 58.75 -4.12 -32.89
N GLN A 671 57.98 -3.96 -31.81
CA GLN A 671 58.39 -4.33 -30.46
C GLN A 671 58.53 -5.83 -30.28
N GLU A 672 57.66 -6.64 -30.91
CA GLU A 672 57.76 -8.10 -30.95
C GLU A 672 59.06 -8.56 -31.62
N GLU A 673 59.37 -8.02 -32.81
CA GLU A 673 60.64 -8.30 -33.51
C GLU A 673 61.88 -7.91 -32.68
N LEU A 674 61.80 -6.83 -31.91
CA LEU A 674 62.88 -6.39 -31.03
C LEU A 674 63.00 -7.28 -29.78
N ALA A 675 61.87 -7.65 -29.18
CA ALA A 675 61.82 -8.54 -28.03
C ALA A 675 62.42 -9.92 -28.35
N GLU A 676 62.14 -10.47 -29.53
CA GLU A 676 62.73 -11.73 -30.00
C GLU A 676 64.25 -11.64 -30.19
N LYS A 677 64.75 -10.51 -30.70
CA LYS A 677 66.19 -10.33 -30.98
C LYS A 677 67.03 -10.08 -29.73
N PHE A 678 66.48 -9.40 -28.73
CA PHE A 678 67.21 -9.00 -27.53
C PHE A 678 66.94 -9.87 -26.29
N ASN A 679 66.07 -10.89 -26.39
CA ASN A 679 65.68 -11.80 -25.29
C ASN A 679 65.10 -11.10 -24.04
N ASP A 680 64.68 -9.83 -24.15
CA ASP A 680 64.04 -9.04 -23.10
C ASP A 680 62.58 -8.73 -23.49
N SER A 681 61.73 -9.76 -23.41
CA SER A 681 60.34 -9.69 -23.87
C SER A 681 59.40 -8.96 -22.91
N SER A 682 59.74 -8.82 -21.63
CA SER A 682 58.82 -8.25 -20.63
C SER A 682 58.90 -6.73 -20.46
N SER A 683 59.99 -6.07 -20.90
CA SER A 683 60.19 -4.63 -20.66
C SER A 683 59.93 -3.72 -21.86
N LEU A 684 59.80 -4.29 -23.07
CA LEU A 684 59.72 -3.52 -24.31
C LEU A 684 58.31 -3.49 -24.93
N VAL A 685 57.52 -4.53 -24.69
CA VAL A 685 56.17 -4.68 -25.23
C VAL A 685 55.21 -3.73 -24.50
N ASP A 686 54.32 -3.07 -25.25
CA ASP A 686 53.38 -2.05 -24.76
C ASP A 686 53.99 -0.71 -24.30
N CYS A 687 55.28 -0.49 -24.54
CA CYS A 687 55.87 0.82 -24.35
C CYS A 687 55.39 1.82 -25.41
N SER A 688 55.37 3.11 -25.06
CA SER A 688 55.13 4.15 -26.06
C SER A 688 56.26 4.20 -27.10
N LEU A 689 56.00 4.78 -28.28
CA LEU A 689 57.03 4.97 -29.31
C LEU A 689 58.24 5.76 -28.76
N GLN A 690 57.99 6.74 -27.89
CA GLN A 690 59.08 7.50 -27.26
C GLN A 690 59.93 6.61 -26.35
N GLU A 691 59.32 5.82 -25.48
CA GLU A 691 60.05 4.92 -24.57
C GLU A 691 60.82 3.84 -25.34
N THR A 692 60.21 3.32 -26.42
CA THR A 692 60.85 2.34 -27.32
C THR A 692 62.10 2.94 -27.97
N VAL A 693 62.01 4.17 -28.47
CA VAL A 693 63.15 4.86 -29.09
C VAL A 693 64.21 5.26 -28.06
N GLU A 694 63.80 5.71 -26.87
CA GLU A 694 64.73 5.99 -25.76
C GLU A 694 65.48 4.73 -25.34
N TRP A 695 64.81 3.58 -25.24
CA TRP A 695 65.43 2.29 -24.95
C TRP A 695 66.44 1.89 -26.03
N LEU A 696 66.08 1.99 -27.31
CA LEU A 696 66.98 1.71 -28.44
C LEU A 696 68.23 2.60 -28.44
N ILE A 697 68.07 3.87 -28.06
CA ILE A 697 69.20 4.82 -27.94
C ILE A 697 70.10 4.43 -26.75
N CYS A 698 69.52 4.03 -25.62
CA CYS A 698 70.29 3.54 -24.47
C CYS A 698 71.05 2.23 -24.81
N ALA A 699 70.44 1.33 -25.58
CA ALA A 699 71.03 0.09 -26.08
C ALA A 699 72.09 0.32 -27.18
N ASN A 700 72.29 1.56 -27.63
CA ASN A 700 73.26 1.98 -28.66
C ASN A 700 72.98 1.44 -30.09
N GLU A 701 71.72 1.08 -30.37
CA GLU A 701 71.29 0.47 -31.64
C GLU A 701 70.82 1.52 -32.65
N CYS A 702 71.77 2.21 -33.27
CA CYS A 702 71.50 3.35 -34.17
C CYS A 702 70.70 2.97 -35.43
N ASN A 703 70.82 1.72 -35.90
CA ASN A 703 70.13 1.25 -37.10
C ASN A 703 68.62 1.17 -36.89
N TYR A 704 68.18 0.60 -35.77
CA TYR A 704 66.76 0.48 -35.43
C TYR A 704 66.12 1.84 -35.11
N VAL A 705 66.89 2.80 -34.57
CA VAL A 705 66.43 4.18 -34.38
C VAL A 705 66.14 4.88 -35.71
N GLU A 706 66.99 4.69 -36.73
CA GLU A 706 66.74 5.24 -38.07
C GLU A 706 65.62 4.50 -38.82
N MET A 707 65.42 3.20 -38.56
CA MET A 707 64.27 2.45 -39.05
C MET A 707 62.96 2.99 -38.45
N ALA A 708 62.89 3.12 -37.12
CA ALA A 708 61.73 3.70 -36.43
C ALA A 708 61.43 5.13 -36.91
N LYS A 709 62.48 5.94 -37.17
CA LYS A 709 62.33 7.29 -37.72
C LYS A 709 61.63 7.31 -39.09
N LYS A 710 62.04 6.40 -39.99
CA LYS A 710 61.45 6.28 -41.33
C LYS A 710 60.03 5.74 -41.28
N GLU A 711 59.80 4.69 -40.49
CA GLU A 711 58.51 4.00 -40.43
C GLU A 711 57.42 4.84 -39.76
N PHE A 712 57.71 5.47 -38.61
CA PHE A 712 56.74 6.27 -37.86
C PHE A 712 56.78 7.77 -38.18
N LYS A 713 57.53 8.18 -39.22
CA LYS A 713 57.68 9.57 -39.68
C LYS A 713 58.03 10.56 -38.56
N ILE A 714 58.93 10.15 -37.65
CA ILE A 714 59.36 10.97 -36.52
C ILE A 714 60.12 12.18 -37.04
N SER A 715 59.71 13.39 -36.63
CA SER A 715 60.41 14.61 -37.04
C SER A 715 61.82 14.70 -36.46
N ASP A 716 62.75 15.30 -37.20
CA ASP A 716 64.14 15.53 -36.73
C ASP A 716 64.17 16.30 -35.40
N ARG A 717 63.17 17.16 -35.18
CA ARG A 717 63.00 17.91 -33.93
C ARG A 717 62.64 17.01 -32.75
N GLN A 718 61.71 16.08 -32.92
CA GLN A 718 61.31 15.13 -31.87
C GLN A 718 62.42 14.13 -31.55
N LEU A 719 63.07 13.58 -32.59
CA LEU A 719 64.21 12.67 -32.41
C LEU A 719 65.35 13.34 -31.64
N CYS A 720 65.60 14.64 -31.90
CA CYS A 720 66.59 15.42 -31.17
C CYS A 720 66.24 15.54 -29.67
N TRP A 721 64.97 15.75 -29.34
CA TRP A 721 64.50 15.76 -27.95
C TRP A 721 64.66 14.40 -27.27
N TRP A 722 64.27 13.31 -27.95
CA TRP A 722 64.35 11.95 -27.40
C TRP A 722 65.79 11.49 -27.22
N LYS A 723 66.69 11.75 -28.18
CA LYS A 723 68.14 11.51 -28.05
C LYS A 723 68.74 12.27 -26.87
N MET A 724 68.41 13.56 -26.74
CA MET A 724 68.88 14.37 -25.61
C MET A 724 68.40 13.80 -24.27
N ARG A 725 67.12 13.45 -24.14
CA ARG A 725 66.55 12.88 -22.92
C ARG A 725 67.13 11.50 -22.59
N ALA A 726 67.26 10.62 -23.58
CA ALA A 726 67.85 9.29 -23.42
C ALA A 726 69.31 9.37 -22.95
N PHE A 727 70.15 10.21 -23.60
CA PHE A 727 71.56 10.38 -23.19
C PHE A 727 71.69 11.01 -21.80
N ALA A 728 70.85 12.00 -21.47
CA ALA A 728 70.83 12.61 -20.15
C ALA A 728 70.39 11.60 -19.05
N LYS A 729 69.35 10.79 -19.32
CA LYS A 729 68.87 9.73 -18.40
C LYS A 729 69.92 8.63 -18.20
N ALA A 730 70.66 8.27 -19.25
CA ALA A 730 71.75 7.29 -19.20
C ALA A 730 73.09 7.86 -18.68
N SER A 731 73.16 9.16 -18.31
CA SER A 731 74.38 9.86 -17.89
C SER A 731 75.54 9.80 -18.92
N ARG A 732 75.23 9.62 -20.21
CA ARG A 732 76.22 9.54 -21.31
C ARG A 732 76.51 10.94 -21.87
N TRP A 733 77.19 11.76 -21.06
CA TRP A 733 77.43 13.18 -21.36
C TRP A 733 78.34 13.43 -22.56
N GLN A 734 79.31 12.55 -22.81
CA GLN A 734 80.23 12.66 -23.97
C GLN A 734 79.50 12.47 -25.30
N ASP A 735 78.55 11.55 -25.35
CA ASP A 735 77.73 11.28 -26.54
C ASP A 735 76.77 12.46 -26.82
N LEU A 736 76.26 13.10 -25.76
CA LEU A 736 75.45 14.32 -25.85
C LEU A 736 76.28 15.53 -26.33
N GLU A 737 77.52 15.67 -25.88
CA GLU A 737 78.44 16.72 -26.34
C GLU A 737 78.80 16.57 -27.82
N ASN A 738 79.08 15.33 -28.26
CA ASN A 738 79.34 15.02 -29.67
C ASN A 738 78.10 15.31 -30.53
N PHE A 739 76.92 14.90 -30.07
CA PHE A 739 75.66 15.16 -30.76
C PHE A 739 75.38 16.66 -30.93
N ALA A 740 75.63 17.46 -29.89
CA ALA A 740 75.44 18.91 -29.92
C ALA A 740 76.46 19.68 -30.79
N LYS A 741 77.62 19.08 -31.09
CA LYS A 741 78.66 19.66 -31.98
C LYS A 741 78.43 19.35 -33.46
N HIS A 742 77.90 18.18 -33.79
CA HIS A 742 77.84 17.70 -35.18
C HIS A 742 76.92 18.51 -36.11
N LYS A 743 75.76 18.98 -35.62
CA LYS A 743 74.85 19.89 -36.35
C LYS A 743 74.14 20.82 -35.37
N LYS A 744 73.77 22.03 -35.81
CA LYS A 744 72.92 22.92 -35.00
C LYS A 744 71.59 22.20 -34.72
N PRO A 745 71.23 21.93 -33.45
CA PRO A 745 70.03 21.18 -33.14
C PRO A 745 68.78 22.02 -33.46
N PRO A 746 67.75 21.44 -34.10
CA PRO A 746 66.52 22.15 -34.48
C PRO A 746 65.69 22.65 -33.29
N ILE A 747 66.04 22.23 -32.07
CA ILE A 747 65.38 22.59 -30.81
C ILE A 747 66.06 23.76 -30.09
N GLY A 748 67.20 24.25 -30.60
CA GLY A 748 68.04 25.22 -29.91
C GLY A 748 68.85 24.61 -28.77
N TYR A 749 69.66 25.42 -28.09
CA TYR A 749 70.56 24.97 -27.01
C TYR A 749 69.98 25.13 -25.60
N LEU A 750 68.86 25.86 -25.45
CA LEU A 750 68.19 26.06 -24.15
C LEU A 750 67.62 24.75 -23.54
N PRO A 751 66.99 23.85 -24.32
CA PRO A 751 66.59 22.53 -23.82
C PRO A 751 67.73 21.66 -23.29
N PHE A 752 68.91 21.74 -23.90
CA PHE A 752 70.10 21.00 -23.45
C PHE A 752 70.55 21.48 -22.07
N ILE A 753 70.50 22.79 -21.81
CA ILE A 753 70.82 23.37 -20.51
C ILE A 753 69.82 22.91 -19.45
N GLN A 754 68.52 22.86 -19.80
CA GLN A 754 67.47 22.42 -18.88
C GLN A 754 67.63 20.95 -18.45
N GLU A 755 67.84 20.03 -19.41
CA GLU A 755 68.00 18.61 -19.09
C GLU A 755 69.35 18.31 -18.39
N CYS A 756 70.45 18.98 -18.75
CA CYS A 756 71.72 18.84 -18.02
C CYS A 756 71.62 19.32 -16.57
N MET A 757 70.91 20.43 -16.33
CA MET A 757 70.68 20.95 -14.98
C MET A 757 69.72 20.07 -14.15
N LYS A 758 68.79 19.36 -14.81
CA LYS A 758 67.89 18.40 -14.15
C LYS A 758 68.67 17.24 -13.50
N TYR A 759 69.75 16.79 -14.12
CA TYR A 759 70.66 15.76 -13.57
C TYR A 759 71.90 16.36 -12.89
N SER A 760 71.87 17.66 -12.53
CA SER A 760 72.89 18.37 -11.75
C SER A 760 74.29 18.51 -12.39
N ASN A 761 74.42 18.37 -13.72
CA ASN A 761 75.70 18.59 -14.40
C ASN A 761 75.85 20.04 -14.90
N LYS A 762 76.45 20.90 -14.06
CA LYS A 762 76.66 22.33 -14.35
C LYS A 762 77.73 22.57 -15.41
N GLU A 763 78.77 21.74 -15.46
CA GLU A 763 79.91 21.93 -16.36
C GLU A 763 79.51 21.75 -17.82
N GLU A 764 78.71 20.72 -18.11
CA GLU A 764 78.13 20.50 -19.44
C GLU A 764 77.14 21.60 -19.82
N ALA A 765 76.25 22.00 -18.90
CA ALA A 765 75.27 23.06 -19.14
C ALA A 765 75.92 24.40 -19.53
N GLN A 766 77.08 24.72 -18.95
CA GLN A 766 77.80 25.97 -19.21
C GLN A 766 78.47 26.01 -20.59
N LYS A 767 78.84 24.85 -21.15
CA LYS A 767 79.33 24.75 -22.54
C LYS A 767 78.26 25.17 -23.55
N TYR A 768 77.01 24.77 -23.33
CA TYR A 768 75.89 25.10 -24.22
C TYR A 768 75.43 26.55 -24.08
N PHE A 769 75.64 27.19 -22.92
CA PHE A 769 75.31 28.60 -22.69
C PHE A 769 75.94 29.55 -23.73
N SER A 770 77.19 29.28 -24.10
CA SER A 770 77.92 30.07 -25.11
C SER A 770 77.24 30.11 -26.49
N LYS A 771 76.35 29.15 -26.77
CA LYS A 771 75.68 28.97 -28.07
C LYS A 771 74.19 29.38 -28.06
N VAL A 772 73.69 29.95 -26.96
CA VAL A 772 72.28 30.37 -26.81
C VAL A 772 72.02 31.71 -27.52
N THR A 773 70.88 31.78 -28.20
CA THR A 773 70.28 32.95 -28.87
C THR A 773 70.03 34.11 -27.92
N ALA A 774 70.13 35.35 -28.40
CA ALA A 774 70.12 36.55 -27.55
C ALA A 774 68.84 36.70 -26.69
N ASP A 775 67.69 36.25 -27.22
CA ASP A 775 66.39 36.31 -26.54
C ASP A 775 66.28 35.28 -25.41
N ASP A 776 66.89 34.10 -25.57
CA ASP A 776 66.82 32.98 -24.62
C ASP A 776 67.91 33.02 -23.54
N ARG A 777 68.88 33.94 -23.66
CA ARG A 777 69.99 34.09 -22.70
C ARG A 777 69.53 34.44 -21.30
N LEU A 778 68.46 35.22 -21.18
CA LEU A 778 67.92 35.63 -19.89
C LEU A 778 67.34 34.42 -19.14
N GLU A 779 66.57 33.57 -19.83
CA GLU A 779 66.04 32.33 -19.22
C GLU A 779 67.15 31.30 -18.95
N ALA A 780 68.13 31.16 -19.85
CA ALA A 780 69.26 30.26 -19.64
C ALA A 780 70.10 30.64 -18.41
N LEU A 781 70.31 31.94 -18.15
CA LEU A 781 71.02 32.42 -16.95
C LEU A 781 70.24 32.16 -15.66
N ILE A 782 68.92 32.30 -15.70
CA ILE A 782 68.03 31.96 -14.57
C ILE A 782 68.14 30.46 -14.27
N ILE A 783 68.15 29.60 -15.30
CA ILE A 783 68.24 28.14 -15.15
C ILE A 783 69.63 27.71 -14.65
N LEU A 784 70.71 28.37 -15.11
CA LEU A 784 72.09 28.15 -14.64
C LEU A 784 72.34 28.70 -13.22
N LYS A 785 71.32 29.33 -12.59
CA LYS A 785 71.37 29.94 -11.25
C LYS A 785 72.40 31.07 -11.13
N ASN A 786 72.66 31.80 -12.20
CA ASN A 786 73.53 33.00 -12.20
C ASN A 786 72.65 34.26 -12.21
N TYR A 787 72.18 34.67 -11.03
CA TYR A 787 71.11 35.66 -10.89
C TYR A 787 71.58 37.10 -11.07
N GLU A 788 72.83 37.42 -10.74
CA GLU A 788 73.40 38.77 -10.94
C GLU A 788 73.48 39.15 -12.43
N SER A 789 74.01 38.24 -13.24
CA SER A 789 74.09 38.46 -14.69
C SER A 789 72.71 38.46 -15.35
N ALA A 790 71.79 37.60 -14.88
CA ALA A 790 70.40 37.59 -15.33
C ALA A 790 69.67 38.91 -15.00
N ALA A 791 69.88 39.48 -13.81
CA ALA A 791 69.26 40.73 -13.38
C ALA A 791 69.77 41.92 -14.20
N ASN A 792 71.07 41.98 -14.49
CA ASN A 792 71.65 43.03 -15.32
C ASN A 792 71.13 42.98 -16.76
N LEU A 793 70.97 41.79 -17.34
CA LEU A 793 70.37 41.62 -18.67
C LEU A 793 68.87 41.96 -18.68
N ALA A 794 68.13 41.63 -17.62
CA ALA A 794 66.72 42.01 -17.48
C ALA A 794 66.53 43.54 -17.43
N ILE A 795 67.44 44.25 -16.77
CA ILE A 795 67.48 45.72 -16.72
C ILE A 795 67.76 46.29 -18.12
N GLN A 796 68.75 45.75 -18.83
CA GLN A 796 69.09 46.18 -20.20
C GLN A 796 67.93 45.97 -21.17
N GLN A 797 67.19 44.86 -21.06
CA GLN A 797 66.02 44.55 -21.89
C GLN A 797 64.74 45.26 -21.42
N ARG A 798 64.79 46.07 -20.36
CA ARG A 798 63.63 46.78 -19.75
C ARG A 798 62.46 45.85 -19.35
N ASN A 799 62.73 44.59 -19.01
CA ASN A 799 61.71 43.61 -18.64
C ASN A 799 61.52 43.57 -17.10
N GLU A 800 60.50 44.28 -16.61
CA GLU A 800 60.22 44.40 -15.16
C GLU A 800 59.68 43.11 -14.53
N GLU A 801 58.97 42.29 -15.30
CA GLU A 801 58.39 41.02 -14.83
C GLU A 801 59.47 39.95 -14.59
N ALA A 802 60.44 39.84 -15.50
CA ALA A 802 61.60 38.96 -15.33
C ALA A 802 62.43 39.34 -14.09
N LEU A 803 62.61 40.64 -13.84
CA LEU A 803 63.33 41.15 -12.67
C LEU A 803 62.58 40.84 -11.35
N ASN A 804 61.25 40.92 -11.35
CA ASN A 804 60.41 40.51 -10.24
C ASN A 804 60.51 39.00 -9.98
N ARG A 805 60.54 38.19 -11.05
CA ARG A 805 60.71 36.74 -10.95
C ARG A 805 62.07 36.36 -10.37
N ILE A 806 63.16 37.00 -10.81
CA ILE A 806 64.50 36.79 -10.26
C ILE A 806 64.56 37.17 -8.78
N LEU A 807 64.00 38.33 -8.39
CA LEU A 807 63.93 38.75 -6.98
C LEU A 807 63.11 37.77 -6.13
N SER A 808 62.00 37.26 -6.65
CA SER A 808 61.21 36.25 -5.94
C SER A 808 62.01 34.96 -5.73
N LEU A 809 62.73 34.48 -6.75
CA LEU A 809 63.56 33.26 -6.67
C LEU A 809 64.77 33.45 -5.73
N CYS A 810 65.38 34.64 -5.70
CA CYS A 810 66.46 34.97 -4.76
C CYS A 810 65.96 35.12 -3.32
N SER A 811 64.74 35.63 -3.12
CA SER A 811 64.11 35.74 -1.80
C SER A 811 63.76 34.37 -1.21
N ILE A 812 63.22 33.47 -2.03
CA ILE A 812 62.85 32.11 -1.62
C ILE A 812 64.10 31.30 -1.24
N ASN A 813 65.19 31.48 -1.99
CA ASN A 813 66.44 30.72 -1.77
C ASN A 813 67.43 31.40 -0.81
N LYS A 814 67.06 32.53 -0.17
CA LYS A 814 67.90 33.32 0.77
C LYS A 814 69.33 33.60 0.25
N LEU A 815 69.44 34.00 -1.01
CA LEU A 815 70.74 34.27 -1.64
C LEU A 815 71.24 35.69 -1.28
N PRO A 816 72.54 35.89 -1.01
CA PRO A 816 73.12 37.19 -0.64
C PRO A 816 72.99 38.24 -1.77
N GLU A 817 72.85 37.76 -3.00
CA GLU A 817 72.66 38.56 -4.21
C GLU A 817 71.31 39.29 -4.22
N TYR A 818 70.36 38.96 -3.33
CA TYR A 818 69.04 39.60 -3.25
C TYR A 818 69.12 41.10 -3.00
N ASP A 819 69.92 41.54 -2.03
CA ASP A 819 70.02 42.96 -1.69
C ASP A 819 70.67 43.77 -2.82
N THR A 820 71.64 43.18 -3.51
CA THR A 820 72.30 43.79 -4.67
C THR A 820 71.31 43.97 -5.83
N ILE A 821 70.51 42.94 -6.17
CA ILE A 821 69.52 42.99 -7.24
C ILE A 821 68.36 43.94 -6.88
N LEU A 822 67.98 44.03 -5.60
CA LEU A 822 66.95 44.95 -5.11
C LEU A 822 67.43 46.41 -5.16
N SER A 823 68.72 46.64 -4.91
CA SER A 823 69.34 47.96 -5.09
C SER A 823 69.37 48.37 -6.57
N LEU A 824 69.73 47.45 -7.48
CA LEU A 824 69.75 47.66 -8.92
C LEU A 824 68.35 47.97 -9.46
N LYS A 825 67.31 47.28 -8.97
CA LYS A 825 65.91 47.60 -9.30
C LYS A 825 65.47 48.98 -8.81
N LYS A 826 65.87 49.38 -7.59
CA LYS A 826 65.55 50.72 -7.04
C LYS A 826 66.22 51.82 -7.86
N GLN A 827 67.46 51.63 -8.30
CA GLN A 827 68.16 52.56 -9.18
C GLN A 827 67.48 52.65 -10.55
N TRP A 828 67.11 51.52 -11.14
CA TRP A 828 66.36 51.49 -12.41
C TRP A 828 65.00 52.18 -12.32
N LYS A 829 64.23 51.97 -11.24
CA LYS A 829 62.96 52.69 -11.01
C LYS A 829 63.13 54.19 -10.81
N LYS A 830 64.26 54.64 -10.25
CA LYS A 830 64.59 56.07 -10.13
C LYS A 830 64.99 56.71 -11.45
N GLN A 831 65.55 55.96 -12.40
CA GLN A 831 65.90 56.46 -13.75
C GLN A 831 64.71 56.46 -14.73
N LYS A 832 63.60 55.79 -14.38
CA LYS A 832 62.38 55.68 -15.21
C LYS A 832 61.30 56.73 -14.86
N LYS A 833 61.43 57.40 -13.71
CA LYS A 833 60.67 58.60 -13.31
C LYS A 833 61.49 59.83 -13.67
#